data_AF-A0A0F8UNN1-F1
#
_entry.id   AF-A0A0F8UNN1-F1
#
_cell.length_a   1.000
_cell.length_b   1.000
_cell.length_c   1.000
_cell.angle_alpha   90.00
_cell.angle_beta   90.00
_cell.angle_gamma   90.00
#
_symmetry.space_group_name_H-M   'P 1'
#
loop_
_entity.id
_entity.type
_entity.pdbx_description
1 polymer ?
#
loop_
_entity_poly.entity_id
_entity_poly.type
_entity_poly.pdbx_seq_one_letter_code
_entity_poly.pdbx_strand_id
1 'polypeptide(L)'
;MSSHPPPKIESNHNYYVDYVIRYSFGDVEPSLAEDELQLLLKKLFEVGLQTEVRQGEDSSLLIFVRASRKKSLQRAVYQSRIRDWLHGVRSTEPEQESSAEPQTESERLRIIHHLMVLPREYGGAGITPGHGQWKNVIAMFPLHDEQKNNQYMREWSKKTFLSDDDLDQIRDKFGETVGFYFAFLQSYFKSLIFPAAFGFSCWLILGSFSIIYTVVNCLWCVIFIEYWKREEEDLSCRWQTKGVSVVRHKRREFKPAKEIVDDITGEIRGVFPATKRLQRQLLQVPFTLISAVALGVIIATCFAIEIFISEVYNGPLKGYLVFIPTILLTALIPTMSGVLVSVATKLNDYENYETQTAYDMALTQKIFVINFITSYLPVFLTAFVYIPFASLIVPYLDVFHLTVRPFVSKEHATTARAEFAIDPARLRKQVIYFTVTAQAVNFAMETIVPMLKQRALRKYKEYQKKRTERTDSGLDGEARKASAASLDDPKDEVQFLTRVRKEAELDDYDVTEDLREMCIQFGYLALFSPIWPLVPVSFLVNNWIELRSDFFKIIMECKRPSPERADTIGPWLDSLGFLSWVGSITGAALVYMFNTGTGGPSGEPSAIKGWALLLTIFFSEHLYLMVQYVVQTTMSKLEPPSVRKERTENFLVRKKYLESTLGVRSSDDEEDIVMEDHSMELSDITRKSLEDDARNWSRHGTEPEERFWMRQKGWKESAKVASSFIQNQAKVDDPPLPQFPYSPIHIQLIFLSPPPPHITINMASEQQPSSHHRPGTSDGWHGTISPSSPFNPEKGRYHLYIGLFCPFAHRANFVRHLKGLTDIIDISVVMPYPKGDSKGWPGWRFPSSNDEYPGATVDQLFGEDYMHKVYFRADPEYKGRYSVPLLWDKKTNTAVCNESLELLRWLPSAFNSFLPESLASITLYPTHLQTEIDALSKWIQSDLCTGVYKAGFAPSQEVYDQKVVPVFGALNALERIVARNGGPFILGSEMTELDVMVYATLIRFDTVYVQHFKCNLGTIRHDYPVLNNWLKGMYWDVEAARATTDFKHIKENYTKSHYDINPKAITPMGPFPHVEEGVERDWSKLSVGGVQHPHVLEYEKTLLVDAPSRI
;
A
#
# COMPACT_ATOMS: atom_id res chain seq x y z
N MET A 1 -20.90 -56.43 -35.20
CA MET A 1 -20.04 -56.27 -34.00
C MET A 1 -19.31 -54.93 -34.09
N SER A 2 -19.73 -53.95 -33.30
CA SER A 2 -18.93 -52.76 -32.94
C SER A 2 -19.67 -52.03 -31.82
N SER A 3 -19.66 -52.63 -30.64
CA SER A 3 -20.19 -52.00 -29.42
C SER A 3 -19.26 -50.85 -29.02
N HIS A 4 -19.51 -49.65 -29.53
CA HIS A 4 -19.03 -48.45 -28.87
C HIS A 4 -19.68 -48.40 -27.48
N PRO A 5 -18.91 -48.36 -26.39
CA PRO A 5 -19.49 -48.07 -25.09
C PRO A 5 -20.11 -46.65 -25.15
N PRO A 6 -21.25 -46.40 -24.51
CA PRO A 6 -21.75 -45.04 -24.38
C PRO A 6 -20.67 -44.17 -23.70
N PRO A 7 -20.55 -42.88 -24.04
CA PRO A 7 -19.60 -41.99 -23.37
C PRO A 7 -19.83 -42.06 -21.86
N LYS A 8 -18.77 -42.25 -21.08
CA LYS A 8 -18.84 -42.16 -19.63
C LYS A 8 -19.30 -40.75 -19.27
N ILE A 9 -20.56 -40.62 -18.88
CA ILE A 9 -21.05 -39.41 -18.24
C ILE A 9 -20.30 -39.31 -16.91
N GLU A 10 -19.43 -38.30 -16.80
CA GLU A 10 -18.76 -37.96 -15.55
C GLU A 10 -19.83 -37.53 -14.55
N SER A 11 -20.19 -38.44 -13.64
CA SER A 11 -21.31 -38.28 -12.73
C SER A 11 -20.91 -37.31 -11.60
N ASN A 12 -21.25 -36.04 -11.78
CA ASN A 12 -21.00 -34.98 -10.81
C ASN A 12 -21.88 -35.21 -9.56
N HIS A 13 -21.31 -35.88 -8.54
CA HIS A 13 -22.04 -36.59 -7.45
C HIS A 13 -22.81 -35.69 -6.45
N ASN A 14 -22.71 -34.36 -6.55
CA ASN A 14 -23.36 -33.42 -5.64
C ASN A 14 -24.64 -32.76 -6.23
N TYR A 15 -25.15 -33.24 -7.37
CA TYR A 15 -26.36 -32.71 -8.04
C TYR A 15 -26.34 -31.18 -8.31
N TYR A 16 -25.14 -30.57 -8.39
CA TYR A 16 -24.94 -29.12 -8.45
C TYR A 16 -25.59 -28.34 -7.29
N VAL A 17 -25.67 -28.95 -6.11
CA VAL A 17 -25.98 -28.27 -4.85
C VAL A 17 -24.79 -27.39 -4.47
N ASP A 18 -25.06 -26.12 -4.20
CA ASP A 18 -24.07 -25.15 -3.73
C ASP A 18 -24.01 -25.12 -2.19
N TYR A 19 -25.18 -25.09 -1.53
CA TYR A 19 -25.32 -25.03 -0.06
C TYR A 19 -26.45 -25.93 0.44
N VAL A 20 -26.35 -26.35 1.71
CA VAL A 20 -27.45 -26.97 2.46
C VAL A 20 -27.75 -26.14 3.70
N ILE A 21 -29.02 -25.82 3.89
CA ILE A 21 -29.55 -25.15 5.09
C ILE A 21 -30.24 -26.21 5.94
N ARG A 22 -29.84 -26.35 7.21
CA ARG A 22 -30.50 -27.20 8.20
C ARG A 22 -31.51 -26.38 8.99
N TYR A 23 -32.79 -26.69 8.82
CA TYR A 23 -33.91 -26.04 9.52
C TYR A 23 -34.53 -27.01 10.52
N SER A 24 -34.61 -26.65 11.80
CA SER A 24 -35.25 -27.46 12.84
C SER A 24 -36.64 -26.96 13.16
N PHE A 25 -37.61 -27.86 13.29
CA PHE A 25 -38.98 -27.54 13.67
C PHE A 25 -39.43 -28.28 14.94
N GLY A 26 -38.52 -28.97 15.64
CA GLY A 26 -38.85 -29.81 16.79
C GLY A 26 -39.49 -29.08 17.99
N ASP A 27 -39.12 -27.81 18.21
CA ASP A 27 -39.57 -26.99 19.35
C ASP A 27 -40.67 -25.97 18.96
N VAL A 28 -41.23 -26.06 17.75
CA VAL A 28 -42.09 -25.03 17.14
C VAL A 28 -43.46 -25.62 16.78
N GLU A 29 -44.53 -24.83 16.89
CA GLU A 29 -45.84 -25.24 16.39
C GLU A 29 -45.80 -25.44 14.87
N PRO A 30 -46.31 -26.56 14.31
CA PRO A 30 -46.17 -26.87 12.88
C PRO A 30 -46.67 -25.77 11.94
N SER A 31 -47.75 -25.09 12.30
CA SER A 31 -48.32 -23.93 11.58
C SER A 31 -47.31 -22.78 11.42
N LEU A 32 -46.67 -22.37 12.52
CA LEU A 32 -45.64 -21.34 12.53
C LEU A 32 -44.36 -21.79 11.82
N ALA A 33 -44.02 -23.07 11.93
CA ALA A 33 -42.87 -23.64 11.23
C ALA A 33 -43.07 -23.69 9.70
N GLU A 34 -44.31 -23.92 9.23
CA GLU A 34 -44.70 -23.84 7.82
C GLU A 34 -44.65 -22.39 7.31
N ASP A 35 -45.16 -21.41 8.05
CA ASP A 35 -45.10 -19.99 7.69
C ASP A 35 -43.65 -19.47 7.61
N GLU A 36 -42.79 -19.79 8.58
CA GLU A 36 -41.36 -19.42 8.56
C GLU A 36 -40.62 -20.10 7.41
N LEU A 37 -40.91 -21.38 7.14
CA LEU A 37 -40.34 -22.11 6.00
C LEU A 37 -40.78 -21.52 4.66
N GLN A 38 -42.07 -21.18 4.49
CA GLN A 38 -42.58 -20.53 3.28
C GLN A 38 -41.90 -19.17 3.06
N LEU A 39 -41.71 -18.40 4.13
CA LEU A 39 -40.97 -17.14 4.09
C LEU A 39 -39.49 -17.37 3.70
N LEU A 40 -38.82 -18.36 4.28
CA LEU A 40 -37.43 -18.73 3.98
C LEU A 40 -37.24 -19.07 2.49
N LEU A 41 -38.06 -19.98 1.97
CA LEU A 41 -38.01 -20.40 0.56
C LEU A 41 -38.32 -19.24 -0.39
N LYS A 42 -39.30 -18.38 -0.04
CA LYS A 42 -39.60 -17.16 -0.81
C LYS A 42 -38.41 -16.20 -0.87
N LYS A 43 -37.72 -15.96 0.25
CA LYS A 43 -36.54 -15.06 0.32
C LYS A 43 -35.38 -15.57 -0.53
N LEU A 44 -35.13 -16.89 -0.51
CA LEU A 44 -34.11 -17.53 -1.35
C LEU A 44 -34.46 -17.42 -2.85
N PHE A 45 -35.72 -17.63 -3.21
CA PHE A 45 -36.18 -17.49 -4.59
C PHE A 45 -36.09 -16.05 -5.11
N GLU A 46 -36.42 -15.05 -4.29
CA GLU A 46 -36.34 -13.62 -4.63
C GLU A 46 -34.90 -13.18 -5.03
N VAL A 47 -33.86 -13.76 -4.43
CA VAL A 47 -32.44 -13.50 -4.77
C VAL A 47 -31.90 -14.40 -5.90
N GLY A 48 -32.76 -15.20 -6.54
CA GLY A 48 -32.41 -16.03 -7.69
C GLY A 48 -31.79 -17.39 -7.35
N LEU A 49 -31.96 -17.87 -6.12
CA LEU A 49 -31.55 -19.21 -5.69
C LEU A 49 -32.73 -20.18 -5.85
N GLN A 50 -32.46 -21.35 -6.44
CA GLN A 50 -33.41 -22.46 -6.51
C GLN A 50 -33.23 -23.35 -5.28
N THR A 51 -34.35 -23.78 -4.70
CA THR A 51 -34.39 -24.59 -3.49
C THR A 51 -35.09 -25.93 -3.72
N GLU A 52 -34.54 -27.01 -3.18
CA GLU A 52 -35.18 -28.32 -3.03
C GLU A 52 -35.24 -28.67 -1.55
N VAL A 53 -36.30 -29.34 -1.08
CA VAL A 53 -36.45 -29.72 0.33
C VAL A 53 -36.49 -31.24 0.45
N ARG A 54 -35.77 -31.81 1.42
CA ARG A 54 -35.87 -33.21 1.84
C ARG A 54 -35.85 -33.31 3.36
N GLN A 55 -36.24 -34.46 3.88
CA GLN A 55 -36.29 -34.74 5.32
C GLN A 55 -34.89 -34.96 5.89
N GLY A 56 -34.56 -34.28 6.99
CA GLY A 56 -33.34 -34.49 7.79
C GLY A 56 -33.53 -35.54 8.89
N GLU A 57 -32.56 -35.65 9.80
CA GLU A 57 -32.70 -36.41 11.05
C GLU A 57 -33.30 -35.53 12.16
N ASP A 58 -33.92 -36.13 13.17
CA ASP A 58 -34.42 -35.48 14.40
C ASP A 58 -35.28 -34.21 14.19
N SER A 59 -36.42 -34.34 13.52
CA SER A 59 -37.38 -33.25 13.26
C SER A 59 -36.75 -32.00 12.63
N SER A 60 -35.87 -32.24 11.64
CA SER A 60 -35.27 -31.19 10.81
C SER A 60 -35.52 -31.40 9.31
N LEU A 61 -35.45 -30.32 8.55
CA LEU A 61 -35.48 -30.29 7.09
C LEU A 61 -34.10 -29.90 6.55
N LEU A 62 -33.73 -30.52 5.43
CA LEU A 62 -32.56 -30.16 4.64
C LEU A 62 -33.05 -29.41 3.40
N ILE A 63 -32.73 -28.13 3.33
CA ILE A 63 -33.05 -27.26 2.19
C ILE A 63 -31.78 -27.13 1.35
N PHE A 64 -31.78 -27.78 0.19
CA PHE A 64 -30.72 -27.74 -0.79
C PHE A 64 -30.84 -26.47 -1.61
N VAL A 65 -29.76 -25.72 -1.75
CA VAL A 65 -29.73 -24.41 -2.41
C VAL A 65 -28.74 -24.46 -3.57
N ARG A 66 -29.17 -23.96 -4.73
CA ARG A 66 -28.30 -23.77 -5.90
C ARG A 66 -28.62 -22.47 -6.65
N ALA A 67 -27.66 -21.92 -7.39
CA ALA A 67 -27.93 -20.77 -8.26
C ALA A 67 -28.91 -21.15 -9.40
N SER A 68 -30.10 -20.52 -9.46
CA SER A 68 -31.16 -20.89 -10.42
C SER A 68 -30.84 -20.51 -11.87
N ARG A 69 -30.27 -19.31 -12.08
CA ARG A 69 -30.02 -18.73 -13.40
C ARG A 69 -28.56 -18.33 -13.53
N LYS A 70 -27.86 -18.84 -14.55
CA LYS A 70 -26.44 -18.49 -14.84
C LYS A 70 -26.22 -16.97 -14.87
N LYS A 71 -27.12 -16.22 -15.53
CA LYS A 71 -27.10 -14.75 -15.57
C LYS A 71 -27.19 -14.07 -14.20
N SER A 72 -27.97 -14.62 -13.27
CA SER A 72 -28.13 -14.04 -11.92
C SER A 72 -26.84 -14.18 -11.11
N LEU A 73 -26.16 -15.32 -11.26
CA LEU A 73 -24.85 -15.55 -10.65
C LEU A 73 -23.76 -14.69 -11.30
N GLN A 74 -23.72 -14.61 -12.64
CA GLN A 74 -22.77 -13.76 -13.36
C GLN A 74 -22.89 -12.29 -12.93
N ARG A 75 -24.13 -11.78 -12.79
CA ARG A 75 -24.39 -10.45 -12.24
C ARG A 75 -23.87 -10.28 -10.82
N ALA A 76 -24.12 -11.24 -9.93
CA ALA A 76 -23.65 -11.18 -8.54
C ALA A 76 -22.11 -11.23 -8.42
N VAL A 77 -21.45 -12.04 -9.27
CA VAL A 77 -19.98 -12.09 -9.39
C VAL A 77 -19.45 -10.75 -9.87
N TYR A 78 -20.02 -10.20 -10.96
CA TYR A 78 -19.63 -8.90 -11.52
C TYR A 78 -19.79 -7.77 -10.49
N GLN A 79 -20.94 -7.71 -9.80
CA GLN A 79 -21.19 -6.73 -8.74
C GLN A 79 -20.20 -6.84 -7.58
N SER A 80 -19.84 -8.06 -7.13
CA SER A 80 -18.81 -8.22 -6.10
C SER A 80 -17.44 -7.78 -6.59
N ARG A 81 -17.03 -8.17 -7.81
CA ARG A 81 -15.73 -7.78 -8.39
C ARG A 81 -15.62 -6.26 -8.59
N ILE A 82 -16.69 -5.58 -8.99
CA ILE A 82 -16.75 -4.11 -9.02
C ILE A 82 -16.55 -3.54 -7.61
N ARG A 83 -17.30 -4.01 -6.62
CA ARG A 83 -17.17 -3.53 -5.23
C ARG A 83 -15.74 -3.72 -4.71
N ASP A 84 -15.15 -4.88 -4.94
CA ASP A 84 -13.78 -5.19 -4.52
C ASP A 84 -12.74 -4.31 -5.26
N TRP A 85 -12.97 -3.99 -6.54
CA TRP A 85 -12.13 -3.08 -7.33
C TRP A 85 -12.26 -1.61 -6.90
N LEU A 86 -13.48 -1.12 -6.66
CA LEU A 86 -13.74 0.26 -6.19
C LEU A 86 -13.12 0.54 -4.82
N HIS A 87 -13.06 -0.46 -3.94
CA HIS A 87 -12.37 -0.36 -2.64
C HIS A 87 -10.86 -0.72 -2.71
N GLY A 88 -10.30 -0.97 -3.89
CA GLY A 88 -8.87 -1.21 -4.09
C GLY A 88 -8.36 -2.59 -3.65
N VAL A 89 -9.24 -3.56 -3.36
CA VAL A 89 -8.85 -4.95 -3.01
C VAL A 89 -8.39 -5.74 -4.24
N ARG A 90 -8.97 -5.43 -5.40
CA ARG A 90 -8.59 -6.00 -6.69
C ARG A 90 -7.98 -4.89 -7.56
N SER A 91 -6.79 -5.11 -8.11
CA SER A 91 -6.12 -4.11 -8.97
C SER A 91 -6.55 -4.19 -10.44
N THR A 92 -7.06 -5.34 -10.88
CA THR A 92 -7.55 -5.53 -12.26
C THR A 92 -9.01 -5.09 -12.43
N GLU A 93 -9.27 -4.36 -13.51
CA GLU A 93 -10.62 -3.99 -13.96
C GLU A 93 -11.49 -5.25 -14.16
N PRO A 94 -12.72 -5.30 -13.61
CA PRO A 94 -13.61 -6.44 -13.80
C PRO A 94 -14.00 -6.65 -15.27
N GLU A 95 -14.03 -7.92 -15.69
CA GLU A 95 -14.59 -8.33 -16.98
C GLU A 95 -16.08 -7.99 -17.10
N GLN A 96 -16.59 -7.87 -18.33
CA GLN A 96 -18.00 -7.55 -18.61
C GLN A 96 -18.98 -8.57 -17.99
N GLU A 97 -20.18 -8.13 -17.60
CA GLU A 97 -21.21 -8.97 -16.96
C GLU A 97 -21.52 -10.27 -17.73
N SER A 98 -21.42 -10.25 -19.07
CA SER A 98 -21.65 -11.41 -19.94
C SER A 98 -20.56 -12.49 -19.83
N SER A 99 -19.31 -12.14 -19.52
CA SER A 99 -18.19 -13.08 -19.34
C SER A 99 -17.82 -13.34 -17.88
N ALA A 100 -18.40 -12.59 -16.93
CA ALA A 100 -18.12 -12.65 -15.50
C ALA A 100 -18.57 -13.97 -14.82
N GLU A 101 -17.96 -15.09 -15.19
CA GLU A 101 -18.13 -16.37 -14.53
C GLU A 101 -17.19 -16.48 -13.30
N PRO A 102 -17.59 -17.23 -12.24
CA PRO A 102 -16.69 -17.51 -11.12
C PRO A 102 -15.42 -18.20 -11.61
N GLN A 103 -14.26 -17.67 -11.24
CA GLN A 103 -12.96 -18.25 -11.61
C GLN A 103 -12.63 -19.48 -10.75
N THR A 104 -13.12 -19.52 -9.51
CA THR A 104 -12.84 -20.59 -8.54
C THR A 104 -14.12 -21.12 -7.89
N GLU A 105 -14.05 -22.32 -7.33
CA GLU A 105 -15.15 -22.93 -6.57
C GLU A 105 -15.43 -22.13 -5.28
N SER A 106 -14.36 -21.65 -4.62
CA SER A 106 -14.43 -20.78 -3.45
C SER A 106 -15.09 -19.42 -3.74
N GLU A 107 -14.78 -18.77 -4.87
CA GLU A 107 -15.46 -17.53 -5.29
C GLU A 107 -16.96 -17.78 -5.50
N ARG A 108 -17.33 -18.86 -6.22
CA ARG A 108 -18.73 -19.22 -6.44
C ARG A 108 -19.50 -19.39 -5.13
N LEU A 109 -18.97 -20.21 -4.22
CA LEU A 109 -19.62 -20.52 -2.95
C LEU A 109 -19.68 -19.28 -2.03
N ARG A 110 -18.66 -18.43 -2.03
CA ARG A 110 -18.65 -17.15 -1.30
C ARG A 110 -19.72 -16.19 -1.79
N ILE A 111 -19.91 -16.06 -3.10
CA ILE A 111 -20.98 -15.21 -3.67
C ILE A 111 -22.37 -15.75 -3.32
N ILE A 112 -22.58 -17.06 -3.36
CA ILE A 112 -23.87 -17.67 -2.98
C ILE A 112 -24.15 -17.49 -1.48
N HIS A 113 -23.12 -17.64 -0.63
CA HIS A 113 -23.22 -17.32 0.80
C HIS A 113 -23.63 -15.87 1.04
N HIS A 114 -22.99 -14.92 0.34
CA HIS A 114 -23.38 -13.50 0.39
C HIS A 114 -24.83 -13.25 -0.06
N LEU A 115 -25.31 -13.93 -1.12
CA LEU A 115 -26.71 -13.82 -1.56
C LEU A 115 -27.71 -14.33 -0.51
N MET A 116 -27.33 -15.30 0.34
CA MET A 116 -28.18 -15.77 1.44
C MET A 116 -28.12 -14.85 2.65
N VAL A 117 -26.92 -14.47 3.09
CA VAL A 117 -26.70 -13.84 4.40
C VAL A 117 -26.81 -12.31 4.39
N LEU A 118 -26.38 -11.63 3.33
CA LEU A 118 -26.33 -10.16 3.31
C LEU A 118 -27.75 -9.54 3.39
N PRO A 119 -27.89 -8.34 3.97
CA PRO A 119 -29.14 -7.59 3.94
C PRO A 119 -29.61 -7.30 2.50
N ARG A 120 -30.92 -7.08 2.34
CA ARG A 120 -31.54 -6.71 1.05
C ARG A 120 -30.97 -5.44 0.43
N GLU A 121 -30.50 -4.50 1.24
CA GLU A 121 -29.79 -3.29 0.81
C GLU A 121 -28.56 -3.61 -0.05
N TYR A 122 -27.87 -4.71 0.25
CA TYR A 122 -26.71 -5.23 -0.49
C TYR A 122 -27.08 -6.36 -1.46
N GLY A 123 -28.38 -6.52 -1.78
CA GLY A 123 -28.88 -7.53 -2.72
C GLY A 123 -29.02 -8.96 -2.18
N GLY A 124 -28.86 -9.18 -0.86
CA GLY A 124 -28.99 -10.50 -0.24
C GLY A 124 -30.37 -10.78 0.38
N ALA A 125 -30.60 -12.02 0.81
CA ALA A 125 -31.87 -12.49 1.37
C ALA A 125 -32.05 -12.14 2.86
N GLY A 126 -30.97 -11.76 3.56
CA GLY A 126 -30.97 -11.38 4.98
C GLY A 126 -31.18 -12.56 5.93
N ILE A 127 -30.69 -13.76 5.58
CA ILE A 127 -30.86 -14.98 6.37
C ILE A 127 -29.63 -15.19 7.25
N THR A 128 -29.82 -15.10 8.57
CA THR A 128 -28.74 -15.21 9.57
C THR A 128 -29.07 -16.36 10.53
N PRO A 129 -28.41 -17.53 10.41
CA PRO A 129 -28.67 -18.71 11.25
C PRO A 129 -28.71 -18.37 12.74
N GLY A 130 -29.63 -18.94 13.51
CA GLY A 130 -29.75 -18.71 14.95
C GLY A 130 -30.22 -17.30 15.39
N HIS A 131 -30.29 -16.31 14.51
CA HIS A 131 -30.50 -14.90 14.89
C HIS A 131 -31.86 -14.31 14.46
N GLY A 132 -32.62 -13.80 15.43
CA GLY A 132 -33.83 -13.01 15.21
C GLY A 132 -35.02 -13.83 14.73
N GLN A 133 -35.43 -13.65 13.47
CA GLN A 133 -36.54 -14.37 12.83
C GLN A 133 -36.14 -15.74 12.25
N TRP A 134 -34.86 -16.08 12.28
CA TRP A 134 -34.29 -17.30 11.67
C TRP A 134 -33.64 -18.21 12.71
N LYS A 135 -34.15 -18.21 13.95
CA LYS A 135 -33.60 -19.02 15.05
C LYS A 135 -33.62 -20.51 14.76
N ASN A 136 -34.61 -20.94 13.96
CA ASN A 136 -34.84 -22.32 13.58
C ASN A 136 -33.91 -22.78 12.44
N VAL A 137 -33.22 -21.85 11.77
CA VAL A 137 -32.09 -22.16 10.88
C VAL A 137 -30.85 -22.40 11.74
N ILE A 138 -30.46 -23.67 11.90
CA ILE A 138 -29.32 -24.07 12.74
C ILE A 138 -27.99 -23.79 12.04
N ALA A 139 -27.85 -24.22 10.79
CA ALA A 139 -26.58 -24.19 10.07
C ALA A 139 -26.78 -23.98 8.56
N MET A 140 -25.77 -23.39 7.92
CA MET A 140 -25.62 -23.29 6.48
C MET A 140 -24.20 -23.74 6.11
N PHE A 141 -24.06 -24.75 5.28
CA PHE A 141 -22.75 -25.27 4.88
C PHE A 141 -22.74 -25.71 3.41
N PRO A 142 -21.62 -25.51 2.69
CA PRO A 142 -21.40 -26.11 1.38
C PRO A 142 -21.07 -27.61 1.52
N LEU A 143 -21.23 -28.38 0.44
CA LEU A 143 -20.90 -29.82 0.45
C LEU A 143 -19.45 -30.11 0.05
N HIS A 144 -18.88 -31.17 0.62
CA HIS A 144 -17.59 -31.73 0.22
C HIS A 144 -17.63 -32.42 -1.16
N ASP A 145 -16.51 -32.34 -1.89
CA ASP A 145 -16.23 -33.12 -3.10
C ASP A 145 -15.32 -34.29 -2.74
N GLU A 146 -15.92 -35.40 -2.32
CA GLU A 146 -15.18 -36.60 -1.88
C GLU A 146 -14.18 -37.11 -2.93
N GLN A 147 -14.47 -37.01 -4.23
CA GLN A 147 -13.61 -37.58 -5.28
C GLN A 147 -12.30 -36.80 -5.38
N LYS A 148 -12.39 -35.48 -5.55
CA LYS A 148 -11.19 -34.63 -5.57
C LYS A 148 -10.49 -34.57 -4.21
N ASN A 149 -11.23 -34.59 -3.10
CA ASN A 149 -10.64 -34.61 -1.75
C ASN A 149 -9.79 -35.88 -1.53
N ASN A 150 -10.29 -37.06 -1.97
CA ASN A 150 -9.52 -38.30 -1.98
C ASN A 150 -8.31 -38.27 -2.92
N GLN A 151 -8.38 -37.55 -4.04
CA GLN A 151 -7.24 -37.34 -4.94
C GLN A 151 -6.15 -36.51 -4.25
N TYR A 152 -6.48 -35.33 -3.74
CA TYR A 152 -5.54 -34.43 -3.05
C TYR A 152 -4.86 -35.13 -1.87
N MET A 153 -5.62 -35.84 -1.03
CA MET A 153 -5.07 -36.62 0.08
C MET A 153 -4.04 -37.67 -0.38
N ARG A 154 -4.21 -38.30 -1.55
CA ARG A 154 -3.28 -39.29 -2.12
C ARG A 154 -2.07 -38.69 -2.83
N GLU A 155 -2.16 -37.44 -3.27
CA GLU A 155 -1.07 -36.72 -3.92
C GLU A 155 -0.17 -36.04 -2.89
N TRP A 156 -0.76 -35.33 -1.93
CA TRP A 156 -0.04 -34.55 -0.92
C TRP A 156 0.60 -35.40 0.19
N SER A 157 0.07 -36.61 0.45
CA SER A 157 0.72 -37.60 1.32
C SER A 157 2.03 -38.16 0.74
N LYS A 158 2.28 -38.04 -0.57
CA LYS A 158 3.53 -38.47 -1.22
C LYS A 158 4.57 -37.36 -1.33
N LYS A 159 4.15 -36.10 -1.31
CA LYS A 159 5.03 -34.93 -1.36
C LYS A 159 5.61 -34.65 0.03
N THR A 160 6.90 -34.35 0.14
CA THR A 160 7.49 -33.84 1.40
C THR A 160 7.04 -32.41 1.66
N PHE A 161 7.14 -31.56 0.63
CA PHE A 161 6.73 -30.16 0.64
C PHE A 161 5.60 -29.95 -0.35
N LEU A 162 4.55 -29.22 0.05
CA LEU A 162 3.59 -28.65 -0.90
C LEU A 162 4.26 -27.58 -1.75
N SER A 163 3.85 -27.52 -3.03
CA SER A 163 4.16 -26.45 -3.95
C SER A 163 3.10 -25.34 -3.89
N ASP A 164 3.43 -24.17 -4.42
CA ASP A 164 2.53 -23.02 -4.48
C ASP A 164 1.21 -23.31 -5.21
N ASP A 165 1.25 -24.19 -6.22
CA ASP A 165 0.06 -24.68 -6.93
C ASP A 165 -0.84 -25.54 -6.04
N ASP A 166 -0.25 -26.39 -5.17
CA ASP A 166 -1.03 -27.16 -4.19
C ASP A 166 -1.74 -26.23 -3.19
N LEU A 167 -1.09 -25.14 -2.76
CA LEU A 167 -1.67 -24.14 -1.85
C LEU A 167 -2.78 -23.33 -2.54
N ASP A 168 -2.59 -22.95 -3.79
CA ASP A 168 -3.61 -22.29 -4.61
C ASP A 168 -4.82 -23.21 -4.86
N GLN A 169 -4.63 -24.54 -4.98
CA GLN A 169 -5.74 -25.50 -5.03
C GLN A 169 -6.53 -25.62 -3.71
N ILE A 170 -5.86 -25.48 -2.55
CA ILE A 170 -6.55 -25.39 -1.23
C ILE A 170 -7.42 -24.13 -1.18
N ARG A 171 -6.84 -22.97 -1.55
CA ARG A 171 -7.53 -21.67 -1.65
C ARG A 171 -8.78 -21.75 -2.56
N ASP A 172 -8.65 -22.39 -3.71
CA ASP A 172 -9.72 -22.47 -4.72
C ASP A 172 -10.90 -23.34 -4.30
N LYS A 173 -10.73 -24.17 -3.27
CA LYS A 173 -11.81 -24.95 -2.65
C LYS A 173 -12.33 -24.39 -1.35
N PHE A 174 -11.45 -24.09 -0.40
CA PHE A 174 -11.80 -23.83 1.00
C PHE A 174 -11.78 -22.33 1.35
N GLY A 175 -11.32 -21.48 0.44
CA GLY A 175 -11.19 -20.04 0.67
C GLY A 175 -9.81 -19.64 1.17
N GLU A 176 -9.56 -18.35 1.17
CA GLU A 176 -8.25 -17.76 1.43
C GLU A 176 -7.86 -17.86 2.91
N THR A 177 -8.81 -17.84 3.86
CA THR A 177 -8.50 -18.04 5.31
C THR A 177 -7.87 -19.40 5.57
N VAL A 178 -8.42 -20.48 4.99
CA VAL A 178 -7.85 -21.84 5.08
C VAL A 178 -6.55 -21.93 4.28
N GLY A 179 -6.47 -21.27 3.11
CA GLY A 179 -5.24 -21.15 2.33
C GLY A 179 -4.08 -20.55 3.13
N PHE A 180 -4.32 -19.46 3.86
CA PHE A 180 -3.31 -18.81 4.71
C PHE A 180 -2.79 -19.73 5.83
N TYR A 181 -3.66 -20.58 6.42
CA TYR A 181 -3.23 -21.57 7.41
C TYR A 181 -2.20 -22.56 6.83
N PHE A 182 -2.55 -23.23 5.72
CA PHE A 182 -1.64 -24.19 5.09
C PHE A 182 -0.38 -23.53 4.53
N ALA A 183 -0.46 -22.30 4.02
CA ALA A 183 0.70 -21.53 3.59
C ALA A 183 1.62 -21.19 4.78
N PHE A 184 1.06 -20.76 5.93
CA PHE A 184 1.82 -20.51 7.15
C PHE A 184 2.49 -21.78 7.67
N LEU A 185 1.73 -22.87 7.82
CA LEU A 185 2.25 -24.15 8.30
C LEU A 185 3.36 -24.69 7.38
N GLN A 186 3.18 -24.61 6.06
CA GLN A 186 4.18 -25.02 5.08
C GLN A 186 5.44 -24.14 5.10
N SER A 187 5.28 -22.83 5.29
CA SER A 187 6.40 -21.88 5.42
C SER A 187 7.18 -22.11 6.72
N TYR A 188 6.46 -22.26 7.84
CA TYR A 188 7.01 -22.60 9.15
C TYR A 188 7.76 -23.95 9.11
N PHE A 189 7.15 -25.00 8.56
CA PHE A 189 7.79 -26.31 8.36
C PHE A 189 9.09 -26.23 7.54
N LYS A 190 9.10 -25.51 6.41
CA LYS A 190 10.34 -25.25 5.64
C LYS A 190 11.40 -24.52 6.48
N SER A 191 10.99 -23.48 7.21
CA SER A 191 11.91 -22.66 8.00
C SER A 191 12.55 -23.40 9.18
N LEU A 192 11.85 -24.40 9.75
CA LEU A 192 12.31 -25.23 10.87
C LEU A 192 13.50 -26.15 10.54
N ILE A 193 13.80 -26.39 9.25
CA ILE A 193 14.92 -27.23 8.82
C ILE A 193 16.26 -26.70 9.37
N PHE A 194 16.46 -25.38 9.35
CA PHE A 194 17.67 -24.75 9.87
C PHE A 194 17.85 -24.93 11.40
N PRO A 195 16.91 -24.50 12.28
CA PRO A 195 17.07 -24.69 13.71
C PRO A 195 17.05 -26.16 14.12
N ALA A 196 16.40 -27.06 13.35
CA ALA A 196 16.49 -28.51 13.59
C ALA A 196 17.92 -29.03 13.37
N ALA A 197 18.54 -28.71 12.22
CA ALA A 197 19.92 -29.13 11.91
C ALA A 197 20.96 -28.48 12.85
N PHE A 198 20.80 -27.18 13.13
CA PHE A 198 21.69 -26.43 14.00
C PHE A 198 21.53 -26.84 15.47
N GLY A 199 20.29 -27.05 15.92
CA GLY A 199 19.97 -27.54 17.26
C GLY A 199 20.46 -28.96 17.52
N PHE A 200 20.36 -29.85 16.54
CA PHE A 200 20.98 -31.18 16.59
C PHE A 200 22.50 -31.11 16.72
N SER A 201 23.16 -30.26 15.93
CA SER A 201 24.61 -30.01 16.03
C SER A 201 25.00 -29.43 17.39
N CYS A 202 24.25 -28.47 17.92
CA CYS A 202 24.48 -27.88 19.23
C CYS A 202 24.27 -28.90 20.36
N TRP A 203 23.24 -29.74 20.27
CA TRP A 203 23.00 -30.81 21.25
C TRP A 203 24.15 -31.83 21.29
N LEU A 204 24.72 -32.18 20.13
CA LEU A 204 25.83 -33.13 20.02
C LEU A 204 27.16 -32.54 20.53
N ILE A 205 27.45 -31.27 20.21
CA ILE A 205 28.78 -30.66 20.42
C ILE A 205 28.84 -29.75 21.66
N LEU A 206 27.82 -28.92 21.88
CA LEU A 206 27.82 -27.83 22.87
C LEU A 206 26.96 -28.13 24.11
N GLY A 207 26.01 -29.06 24.02
CA GLY A 207 25.09 -29.43 25.10
C GLY A 207 23.93 -28.44 25.31
N SER A 208 23.21 -28.63 26.42
CA SER A 208 22.12 -27.73 26.85
C SER A 208 22.66 -26.37 27.34
N PHE A 209 21.81 -25.34 27.30
CA PHE A 209 22.10 -23.97 27.76
C PHE A 209 23.26 -23.27 27.02
N SER A 210 23.51 -23.66 25.76
CA SER A 210 24.49 -23.01 24.89
C SER A 210 24.08 -21.57 24.55
N ILE A 211 24.99 -20.63 24.81
CA ILE A 211 24.87 -19.20 24.42
C ILE A 211 24.73 -19.10 22.90
N ILE A 212 25.56 -19.82 22.15
CA ILE A 212 25.60 -19.80 20.67
C ILE A 212 24.24 -20.26 20.11
N TYR A 213 23.70 -21.37 20.64
CA TYR A 213 22.38 -21.86 20.24
C TYR A 213 21.29 -20.81 20.49
N THR A 214 21.29 -20.18 21.67
CA THR A 214 20.26 -19.22 22.08
C THR A 214 20.26 -17.96 21.22
N VAL A 215 21.44 -17.41 20.92
CA VAL A 215 21.58 -16.24 20.03
C VAL A 215 21.11 -16.55 18.61
N VAL A 216 21.50 -17.71 18.05
CA VAL A 216 21.09 -18.12 16.70
C VAL A 216 19.59 -18.43 16.64
N ASN A 217 19.00 -19.01 17.70
CA ASN A 217 17.56 -19.25 17.78
C ASN A 217 16.77 -17.93 17.81
N CYS A 218 17.20 -16.94 18.62
CA CYS A 218 16.56 -15.62 18.65
C CYS A 218 16.65 -14.91 17.29
N LEU A 219 17.82 -14.95 16.64
CA LEU A 219 18.03 -14.42 15.29
C LEU A 219 17.11 -15.11 14.26
N TRP A 220 16.99 -16.44 14.33
CA TRP A 220 16.11 -17.20 13.44
C TRP A 220 14.64 -16.86 13.66
N CYS A 221 14.17 -16.70 14.91
CA CYS A 221 12.79 -16.29 15.21
C CYS A 221 12.46 -14.93 14.58
N VAL A 222 13.37 -13.94 14.67
CA VAL A 222 13.21 -12.64 14.01
C VAL A 222 13.14 -12.79 12.49
N ILE A 223 14.07 -13.54 11.90
CA ILE A 223 14.12 -13.74 10.44
C ILE A 223 12.86 -14.44 9.94
N PHE A 224 12.36 -15.45 10.64
CA PHE A 224 11.14 -16.17 10.27
C PHE A 224 9.90 -15.25 10.31
N ILE A 225 9.73 -14.45 11.37
CA ILE A 225 8.57 -13.55 11.50
C ILE A 225 8.60 -12.45 10.43
N GLU A 226 9.75 -11.80 10.22
CA GLU A 226 9.87 -10.77 9.18
C GLU A 226 9.83 -11.37 7.76
N TYR A 227 10.23 -12.62 7.56
CA TYR A 227 10.01 -13.35 6.30
C TYR A 227 8.52 -13.62 6.07
N TRP A 228 7.82 -14.18 7.07
CA TRP A 228 6.40 -14.50 6.96
C TRP A 228 5.53 -13.27 6.65
N LYS A 229 5.80 -12.11 7.28
CA LYS A 229 5.12 -10.84 6.96
C LYS A 229 5.13 -10.48 5.47
N ARG A 230 6.16 -10.94 4.74
CA ARG A 230 6.41 -10.59 3.34
C ARG A 230 5.87 -11.66 2.40
N GLU A 231 5.94 -12.92 2.82
CA GLU A 231 5.21 -14.03 2.19
C GLU A 231 3.70 -13.74 2.24
N GLU A 232 3.20 -13.25 3.38
CA GLU A 232 1.81 -12.84 3.59
C GLU A 232 1.40 -11.67 2.68
N GLU A 233 2.25 -10.64 2.53
CA GLU A 233 1.99 -9.57 1.57
C GLU A 233 1.96 -10.09 0.12
N ASP A 234 2.93 -10.92 -0.28
CA ASP A 234 2.97 -11.48 -1.64
C ASP A 234 1.74 -12.36 -1.93
N LEU A 235 1.35 -13.23 -1.00
CA LEU A 235 0.16 -14.07 -1.09
C LEU A 235 -1.13 -13.25 -1.16
N SER A 236 -1.30 -12.22 -0.33
CA SER A 236 -2.48 -11.34 -0.38
C SER A 236 -2.60 -10.58 -1.71
N CYS A 237 -1.47 -10.22 -2.33
CA CYS A 237 -1.43 -9.65 -3.69
C CYS A 237 -1.75 -10.71 -4.75
N ARG A 238 -1.13 -11.90 -4.66
CA ARG A 238 -1.28 -13.01 -5.59
C ARG A 238 -2.72 -13.52 -5.64
N TRP A 239 -3.38 -13.56 -4.49
CA TRP A 239 -4.77 -14.00 -4.31
C TRP A 239 -5.80 -12.86 -4.46
N GLN A 240 -5.35 -11.61 -4.68
CA GLN A 240 -6.21 -10.42 -4.82
C GLN A 240 -7.17 -10.23 -3.62
N THR A 241 -6.63 -10.40 -2.40
CA THR A 241 -7.38 -10.20 -1.14
C THR A 241 -6.80 -9.10 -0.25
N LYS A 242 -5.66 -8.49 -0.61
CA LYS A 242 -5.05 -7.39 0.13
C LYS A 242 -6.05 -6.28 0.46
N GLY A 243 -6.18 -5.92 1.74
CA GLY A 243 -7.11 -4.88 2.19
C GLY A 243 -8.58 -5.30 2.24
N VAL A 244 -8.89 -6.60 2.14
CA VAL A 244 -10.27 -7.13 2.20
C VAL A 244 -11.00 -6.76 3.50
N SER A 245 -10.27 -6.42 4.56
CA SER A 245 -10.81 -5.83 5.80
C SER A 245 -11.75 -4.63 5.56
N VAL A 246 -11.49 -3.80 4.54
CA VAL A 246 -12.32 -2.63 4.17
C VAL A 246 -13.70 -3.04 3.62
N VAL A 247 -13.78 -4.17 2.92
CA VAL A 247 -15.00 -4.63 2.21
C VAL A 247 -15.81 -5.64 3.04
N ARG A 248 -15.49 -5.80 4.33
CA ARG A 248 -16.25 -6.67 5.23
C ARG A 248 -17.62 -6.07 5.54
N HIS A 249 -18.64 -6.94 5.54
CA HIS A 249 -19.96 -6.56 6.00
C HIS A 249 -19.95 -6.25 7.50
N LYS A 250 -20.84 -5.36 7.94
CA LYS A 250 -21.00 -5.03 9.36
C LYS A 250 -21.70 -6.16 10.10
N ARG A 251 -21.34 -6.37 11.37
CA ARG A 251 -22.05 -7.27 12.29
C ARG A 251 -23.46 -6.73 12.55
N ARG A 252 -24.42 -7.63 12.72
CA ARG A 252 -25.82 -7.28 13.04
C ARG A 252 -25.96 -6.68 14.44
N GLU A 253 -25.09 -7.09 15.36
CA GLU A 253 -25.05 -6.68 16.77
C GLU A 253 -24.41 -5.30 16.97
N PHE A 254 -23.75 -4.75 15.94
CA PHE A 254 -23.04 -3.48 16.02
C PHE A 254 -24.00 -2.31 16.28
N LYS A 255 -23.74 -1.57 17.35
CA LYS A 255 -24.53 -0.40 17.75
C LYS A 255 -23.77 0.89 17.40
N PRO A 256 -24.13 1.61 16.32
CA PRO A 256 -23.52 2.90 16.02
C PRO A 256 -23.83 3.91 17.13
N ALA A 257 -22.92 4.87 17.34
CA ALA A 257 -23.10 5.94 18.33
C ALA A 257 -23.47 7.28 17.68
N LYS A 258 -23.12 7.46 16.41
CA LYS A 258 -23.52 8.56 15.53
C LYS A 258 -23.61 8.03 14.11
N GLU A 259 -24.41 8.68 13.28
CA GLU A 259 -24.39 8.52 11.83
C GLU A 259 -23.60 9.68 11.24
N ILE A 260 -22.73 9.37 10.27
CA ILE A 260 -21.98 10.35 9.48
C ILE A 260 -22.19 10.01 8.00
N VAL A 261 -22.10 11.02 7.12
CA VAL A 261 -21.93 10.75 5.69
C VAL A 261 -20.45 10.44 5.45
N ASP A 262 -20.16 9.39 4.72
CA ASP A 262 -18.79 9.04 4.32
C ASP A 262 -18.34 10.00 3.20
N ASP A 263 -17.23 10.73 3.41
CA ASP A 263 -16.74 11.74 2.47
C ASP A 263 -16.30 11.14 1.12
N ILE A 264 -16.03 9.83 1.05
CA ILE A 264 -15.56 9.13 -0.15
C ILE A 264 -16.74 8.50 -0.91
N THR A 265 -17.64 7.80 -0.22
CA THR A 265 -18.75 7.07 -0.88
C THR A 265 -20.07 7.86 -0.92
N GLY A 266 -20.23 8.90 -0.09
CA GLY A 266 -21.50 9.61 0.09
C GLY A 266 -22.56 8.80 0.86
N GLU A 267 -22.24 7.60 1.35
CA GLU A 267 -23.18 6.75 2.09
C GLU A 267 -23.34 7.19 3.54
N ILE A 268 -24.55 7.04 4.10
CA ILE A 268 -24.79 7.28 5.54
C ILE A 268 -24.24 6.10 6.34
N ARG A 269 -23.08 6.29 6.96
CA ARG A 269 -22.39 5.31 7.78
C ARG A 269 -22.66 5.54 9.27
N GLY A 270 -23.36 4.61 9.91
CA GLY A 270 -23.32 4.46 11.36
C GLY A 270 -21.90 4.14 11.84
N VAL A 271 -21.34 4.96 12.75
CA VAL A 271 -19.96 4.89 13.25
C VAL A 271 -19.93 4.89 14.79
N PHE A 272 -18.92 4.22 15.35
CA PHE A 272 -18.64 4.20 16.79
C PHE A 272 -17.24 4.81 17.06
N PRO A 273 -17.13 5.91 17.84
CA PRO A 273 -15.86 6.61 18.04
C PRO A 273 -14.73 5.73 18.59
N ALA A 274 -13.57 5.77 17.93
CA ALA A 274 -12.39 5.01 18.32
C ALA A 274 -11.91 5.33 19.75
N THR A 275 -11.99 6.59 20.19
CA THR A 275 -11.67 7.01 21.56
C THR A 275 -12.54 6.32 22.61
N LYS A 276 -13.85 6.17 22.33
CA LYS A 276 -14.79 5.45 23.18
C LYS A 276 -14.52 3.94 23.18
N ARG A 277 -14.05 3.37 22.05
CA ARG A 277 -13.62 1.96 21.99
C ARG A 277 -12.36 1.74 22.83
N LEU A 278 -11.35 2.60 22.69
CA LEU A 278 -10.10 2.55 23.46
C LEU A 278 -10.35 2.61 24.98
N GLN A 279 -11.25 3.49 25.43
CA GLN A 279 -11.67 3.56 26.84
C GLN A 279 -12.30 2.24 27.34
N ARG A 280 -12.99 1.48 26.48
CA ARG A 280 -13.56 0.17 26.83
C ARG A 280 -12.51 -0.94 26.78
N GLN A 281 -11.64 -0.93 25.77
CA GLN A 281 -10.53 -1.87 25.62
C GLN A 281 -9.53 -1.78 26.78
N LEU A 282 -9.41 -0.64 27.47
CA LEU A 282 -8.60 -0.52 28.68
C LEU A 282 -9.02 -1.52 29.78
N LEU A 283 -10.28 -1.98 29.79
CA LEU A 283 -10.78 -3.02 30.69
C LEU A 283 -10.19 -4.42 30.40
N GLN A 284 -9.51 -4.61 29.27
CA GLN A 284 -8.69 -5.80 28.98
C GLN A 284 -7.50 -5.93 29.95
N VAL A 285 -6.93 -4.83 30.45
CA VAL A 285 -5.79 -4.86 31.39
C VAL A 285 -6.15 -5.56 32.72
N PRO A 286 -7.22 -5.15 33.45
CA PRO A 286 -7.66 -5.89 34.63
C PRO A 286 -8.19 -7.29 34.31
N PHE A 287 -8.79 -7.52 33.13
CA PHE A 287 -9.14 -8.89 32.70
C PHE A 287 -7.91 -9.80 32.58
N THR A 288 -6.82 -9.32 31.98
CA THR A 288 -5.54 -10.04 31.89
C THR A 288 -4.96 -10.32 33.27
N LEU A 289 -4.97 -9.33 34.17
CA LEU A 289 -4.50 -9.51 35.55
C LEU A 289 -5.33 -10.53 36.33
N ILE A 290 -6.66 -10.47 36.23
CA ILE A 290 -7.57 -11.44 36.87
C ILE A 290 -7.34 -12.85 36.30
N SER A 291 -7.16 -12.98 34.99
CA SER A 291 -6.87 -14.26 34.33
C SER A 291 -5.53 -14.86 34.80
N ALA A 292 -4.48 -14.02 34.87
CA ALA A 292 -3.17 -14.41 35.39
C ALA A 292 -3.22 -14.86 36.86
N VAL A 293 -3.97 -14.17 37.71
CA VAL A 293 -4.15 -14.56 39.12
C VAL A 293 -5.00 -15.84 39.24
N ALA A 294 -6.15 -15.92 38.57
CA ALA A 294 -7.08 -17.05 38.71
C ALA A 294 -6.46 -18.37 38.22
N LEU A 295 -5.89 -18.38 37.01
CA LEU A 295 -5.22 -19.55 36.46
C LEU A 295 -3.88 -19.82 37.16
N GLY A 296 -3.14 -18.75 37.49
CA GLY A 296 -1.85 -18.85 38.17
C GLY A 296 -1.94 -19.49 39.55
N VAL A 297 -2.98 -19.17 40.34
CA VAL A 297 -3.22 -19.80 41.65
C VAL A 297 -3.55 -21.28 41.51
N ILE A 298 -4.37 -21.68 40.53
CA ILE A 298 -4.69 -23.09 40.26
C ILE A 298 -3.41 -23.87 39.88
N ILE A 299 -2.64 -23.33 38.94
CA ILE A 299 -1.41 -23.95 38.44
C ILE A 299 -0.38 -24.05 39.57
N ALA A 300 -0.12 -22.97 40.30
CA ALA A 300 0.85 -22.94 41.40
C ALA A 300 0.45 -23.88 42.56
N THR A 301 -0.84 -24.00 42.85
CA THR A 301 -1.34 -24.91 43.90
C THR A 301 -1.16 -26.37 43.49
N CYS A 302 -1.52 -26.73 42.26
CA CYS A 302 -1.30 -28.10 41.76
C CYS A 302 0.19 -28.44 41.69
N PHE A 303 1.03 -27.50 41.24
CA PHE A 303 2.48 -27.64 41.21
C PHE A 303 3.10 -27.81 42.61
N ALA A 304 2.61 -27.09 43.61
CA ALA A 304 3.01 -27.26 45.00
C ALA A 304 2.63 -28.64 45.57
N ILE A 305 1.43 -29.14 45.25
CA ILE A 305 1.00 -30.50 45.62
C ILE A 305 1.86 -31.55 44.90
N GLU A 306 2.22 -31.34 43.63
CA GLU A 306 3.10 -32.22 42.86
C GLU A 306 4.49 -32.34 43.51
N ILE A 307 5.12 -31.21 43.86
CA ILE A 307 6.40 -31.19 44.60
C ILE A 307 6.27 -31.91 45.95
N PHE A 308 5.21 -31.65 46.70
CA PHE A 308 4.98 -32.30 47.98
C PHE A 308 4.89 -33.84 47.84
N ILE A 309 4.16 -34.33 46.83
CA ILE A 309 3.99 -35.77 46.61
C ILE A 309 5.26 -36.41 46.02
N SER A 310 5.98 -35.73 45.11
CA SER A 310 7.18 -36.28 44.47
C SER A 310 8.39 -36.28 45.41
N GLU A 311 8.66 -35.17 46.10
CA GLU A 311 9.90 -34.97 46.87
C GLU A 311 9.74 -35.28 48.37
N VAL A 312 8.61 -34.91 48.99
CA VAL A 312 8.45 -34.94 50.46
C VAL A 312 7.73 -36.22 50.94
N TYR A 313 6.67 -36.63 50.25
CA TYR A 313 5.88 -37.79 50.64
C TYR A 313 6.57 -39.11 50.30
N ASN A 314 6.79 -39.98 51.29
CA ASN A 314 7.33 -41.35 51.10
C ASN A 314 6.41 -42.45 51.69
N GLY A 315 5.12 -42.14 51.86
CA GLY A 315 4.13 -43.11 52.32
C GLY A 315 3.67 -44.10 51.24
N PRO A 316 2.78 -45.05 51.59
CA PRO A 316 2.21 -46.00 50.64
C PRO A 316 1.44 -45.30 49.51
N LEU A 317 1.26 -46.00 48.38
CA LEU A 317 0.54 -45.51 47.20
C LEU A 317 1.15 -44.28 46.50
N LYS A 318 2.38 -43.83 46.82
CA LYS A 318 3.09 -42.72 46.15
C LYS A 318 2.94 -42.74 44.61
N GLY A 319 3.14 -43.90 43.98
CA GLY A 319 3.01 -44.06 42.52
C GLY A 319 1.61 -43.80 41.94
N TYR A 320 0.54 -43.86 42.74
CA TYR A 320 -0.81 -43.47 42.35
C TYR A 320 -1.12 -42.01 42.71
N LEU A 321 -0.63 -41.54 43.87
CA LEU A 321 -0.87 -40.18 44.37
C LEU A 321 -0.23 -39.10 43.47
N VAL A 322 0.87 -39.42 42.77
CA VAL A 322 1.52 -38.52 41.80
C VAL A 322 0.58 -38.05 40.68
N PHE A 323 -0.50 -38.78 40.37
CA PHE A 323 -1.49 -38.36 39.37
C PHE A 323 -2.54 -37.36 39.89
N ILE A 324 -2.65 -37.13 41.20
CA ILE A 324 -3.67 -36.21 41.77
C ILE A 324 -3.53 -34.77 41.22
N PRO A 325 -2.34 -34.14 41.19
CA PRO A 325 -2.17 -32.82 40.59
C PRO A 325 -2.59 -32.78 39.11
N THR A 326 -2.27 -33.83 38.35
CA THR A 326 -2.65 -33.92 36.93
C THR A 326 -4.16 -34.00 36.77
N ILE A 327 -4.86 -34.82 37.57
CA ILE A 327 -6.33 -34.92 37.56
C ILE A 327 -6.96 -33.57 37.93
N LEU A 328 -6.44 -32.88 38.95
CA LEU A 328 -6.91 -31.55 39.35
C LEU A 328 -6.71 -30.51 38.24
N LEU A 329 -5.54 -30.47 37.60
CA LEU A 329 -5.28 -29.58 36.46
C LEU A 329 -6.22 -29.85 35.28
N THR A 330 -6.38 -31.12 34.90
CA THR A 330 -7.25 -31.52 33.77
C THR A 330 -8.73 -31.20 34.02
N ALA A 331 -9.19 -31.17 35.28
CA ALA A 331 -10.57 -30.76 35.61
C ALA A 331 -10.73 -29.25 35.79
N LEU A 332 -9.82 -28.60 36.53
CA LEU A 332 -9.95 -27.20 36.95
C LEU A 332 -9.57 -26.21 35.85
N ILE A 333 -8.55 -26.48 35.03
CA ILE A 333 -8.15 -25.55 33.97
C ILE A 333 -9.25 -25.37 32.92
N PRO A 334 -9.81 -26.42 32.29
CA PRO A 334 -10.88 -26.23 31.30
C PRO A 334 -12.11 -25.53 31.89
N THR A 335 -12.46 -25.84 33.14
CA THR A 335 -13.57 -25.21 33.86
C THR A 335 -13.32 -23.71 34.06
N MET A 336 -12.15 -23.32 34.56
CA MET A 336 -11.81 -21.90 34.79
C MET A 336 -11.64 -21.15 33.46
N SER A 337 -10.98 -21.76 32.47
CA SER A 337 -10.85 -21.18 31.13
C SER A 337 -12.21 -20.94 30.47
N GLY A 338 -13.17 -21.87 30.60
CA GLY A 338 -14.53 -21.66 30.09
C GLY A 338 -15.26 -20.48 30.74
N VAL A 339 -15.06 -20.26 32.05
CA VAL A 339 -15.57 -19.06 32.75
C VAL A 339 -14.89 -17.79 32.24
N LEU A 340 -13.56 -17.80 32.08
CA LEU A 340 -12.80 -16.66 31.59
C LEU A 340 -13.10 -16.32 30.12
N VAL A 341 -13.29 -17.32 29.26
CA VAL A 341 -13.79 -17.14 27.88
C VAL A 341 -15.17 -16.51 27.90
N SER A 342 -16.08 -16.99 28.75
CA SER A 342 -17.43 -16.39 28.89
C SER A 342 -17.40 -14.93 29.35
N VAL A 343 -16.40 -14.54 30.16
CA VAL A 343 -16.14 -13.13 30.53
C VAL A 343 -15.52 -12.36 29.37
N ALA A 344 -14.57 -12.96 28.64
CA ALA A 344 -13.94 -12.36 27.47
C ALA A 344 -14.94 -12.05 26.37
N THR A 345 -15.88 -12.95 26.06
CA THR A 345 -16.97 -12.73 25.09
C THR A 345 -17.83 -11.52 25.48
N LYS A 346 -18.29 -11.45 26.74
CA LYS A 346 -19.07 -10.31 27.26
C LYS A 346 -18.31 -8.99 27.21
N LEU A 347 -16.99 -9.02 27.44
CA LEU A 347 -16.12 -7.85 27.30
C LEU A 347 -15.98 -7.44 25.82
N ASN A 348 -15.85 -8.41 24.91
CA ASN A 348 -15.72 -8.18 23.47
C ASN A 348 -17.01 -7.60 22.86
N ASP A 349 -18.18 -8.07 23.32
CA ASP A 349 -19.48 -7.48 22.98
C ASP A 349 -19.60 -6.03 23.49
N TYR A 350 -19.08 -5.75 24.69
CA TYR A 350 -19.04 -4.40 25.23
C TYR A 350 -18.14 -3.46 24.41
N GLU A 351 -17.02 -3.95 23.86
CA GLU A 351 -16.12 -3.19 22.98
C GLU A 351 -16.75 -2.79 21.63
N ASN A 352 -17.83 -3.47 21.20
CA ASN A 352 -18.69 -3.09 20.07
C ASN A 352 -17.92 -2.87 18.75
N TYR A 353 -17.36 -3.96 18.22
CA TYR A 353 -16.68 -4.04 16.93
C TYR A 353 -17.68 -3.99 15.76
N GLU A 354 -17.29 -3.35 14.66
CA GLU A 354 -18.14 -3.16 13.49
C GLU A 354 -18.19 -4.35 12.54
N THR A 355 -17.09 -5.10 12.35
CA THR A 355 -16.99 -6.26 11.45
C THR A 355 -16.76 -7.55 12.25
N GLN A 356 -17.21 -8.69 11.71
CA GLN A 356 -17.11 -9.98 12.40
C GLN A 356 -15.64 -10.36 12.63
N THR A 357 -14.82 -10.26 11.58
CA THR A 357 -13.36 -10.46 11.67
C THR A 357 -12.71 -9.64 12.79
N ALA A 358 -13.01 -8.34 12.92
CA ALA A 358 -12.41 -7.52 13.99
C ALA A 358 -12.86 -7.93 15.40
N TYR A 359 -14.10 -8.42 15.55
CA TYR A 359 -14.58 -9.01 16.79
C TYR A 359 -13.81 -10.30 17.11
N ASP A 360 -13.67 -11.23 16.16
CA ASP A 360 -13.00 -12.51 16.37
C ASP A 360 -11.50 -12.35 16.64
N MET A 361 -10.82 -11.43 15.94
CA MET A 361 -9.42 -11.07 16.21
C MET A 361 -9.23 -10.58 17.65
N ALA A 362 -10.12 -9.70 18.13
CA ALA A 362 -10.05 -9.14 19.48
C ALA A 362 -10.44 -10.14 20.58
N LEU A 363 -11.31 -11.12 20.27
CA LEU A 363 -11.62 -12.24 21.15
C LEU A 363 -10.41 -13.19 21.25
N THR A 364 -9.80 -13.51 20.12
CA THR A 364 -8.61 -14.37 20.01
C THR A 364 -7.43 -13.81 20.81
N GLN A 365 -7.20 -12.49 20.77
CA GLN A 365 -6.18 -11.84 21.63
C GLN A 365 -6.45 -12.01 23.14
N LYS A 366 -7.72 -11.98 23.57
CA LYS A 366 -8.11 -12.23 24.97
C LYS A 366 -7.95 -13.71 25.35
N ILE A 367 -8.26 -14.62 24.43
CA ILE A 367 -8.08 -16.06 24.58
C ILE A 367 -6.59 -16.45 24.59
N PHE A 368 -5.75 -15.77 23.82
CA PHE A 368 -4.29 -15.97 23.82
C PHE A 368 -3.66 -15.75 25.19
N VAL A 369 -4.13 -14.76 25.97
CA VAL A 369 -3.68 -14.55 27.36
C VAL A 369 -3.92 -15.80 28.22
N ILE A 370 -5.12 -16.37 28.15
CA ILE A 370 -5.48 -17.62 28.87
C ILE A 370 -4.53 -18.74 28.45
N ASN A 371 -4.38 -18.97 27.14
CA ASN A 371 -3.53 -20.02 26.58
C ASN A 371 -2.06 -19.86 27.02
N PHE A 372 -1.50 -18.65 26.91
CA PHE A 372 -0.13 -18.33 27.31
C PHE A 372 0.13 -18.73 28.78
N ILE A 373 -0.81 -18.38 29.67
CA ILE A 373 -0.72 -18.75 31.09
C ILE A 373 -0.79 -20.28 31.24
N THR A 374 -1.77 -20.94 30.64
CA THR A 374 -1.96 -22.39 30.83
C THR A 374 -0.84 -23.25 30.24
N SER A 375 -0.23 -22.81 29.13
CA SER A 375 0.84 -23.55 28.45
C SER A 375 2.20 -23.30 29.08
N TYR A 376 2.58 -22.05 29.32
CA TYR A 376 3.95 -21.72 29.68
C TYR A 376 4.20 -21.53 31.18
N LEU A 377 3.19 -21.12 31.97
CA LEU A 377 3.38 -20.90 33.41
C LEU A 377 3.92 -22.14 34.15
N PRO A 378 3.50 -23.39 33.85
CA PRO A 378 4.10 -24.57 34.46
C PRO A 378 5.61 -24.69 34.24
N VAL A 379 6.14 -24.24 33.09
CA VAL A 379 7.58 -24.27 32.78
C VAL A 379 8.29 -23.07 33.42
N PHE A 380 7.66 -21.89 33.40
CA PHE A 380 8.17 -20.70 34.13
C PHE A 380 8.31 -20.97 35.63
N LEU A 381 7.32 -21.64 36.26
CA LEU A 381 7.41 -22.03 37.67
C LEU A 381 8.57 -23.01 37.93
N THR A 382 8.77 -24.01 37.09
CA THR A 382 9.92 -24.92 37.23
C THR A 382 11.26 -24.18 37.09
N ALA A 383 11.38 -23.32 36.07
CA ALA A 383 12.63 -22.64 35.73
C ALA A 383 13.01 -21.50 36.70
N PHE A 384 12.05 -20.65 37.09
CA PHE A 384 12.34 -19.42 37.82
C PHE A 384 11.92 -19.44 39.30
N VAL A 385 11.12 -20.44 39.72
CA VAL A 385 10.66 -20.57 41.11
C VAL A 385 11.21 -21.85 41.76
N TYR A 386 10.99 -23.02 41.16
CA TYR A 386 11.41 -24.30 41.75
C TYR A 386 12.93 -24.44 41.79
N ILE A 387 13.62 -24.50 40.64
CA ILE A 387 15.07 -24.77 40.66
C ILE A 387 15.85 -23.70 41.47
N PRO A 388 15.56 -22.39 41.36
CA PRO A 388 16.31 -21.38 42.10
C PRO A 388 15.93 -21.25 43.58
N PHE A 389 14.69 -21.55 43.98
CA PHE A 389 14.20 -21.22 45.33
C PHE A 389 13.52 -22.38 46.07
N ALA A 390 13.54 -23.62 45.58
CA ALA A 390 12.86 -24.73 46.26
C ALA A 390 13.38 -24.98 47.68
N SER A 391 14.67 -24.75 47.98
CA SER A 391 15.19 -24.84 49.35
C SER A 391 14.55 -23.83 50.32
N LEU A 392 14.06 -22.69 49.83
CA LEU A 392 13.28 -21.72 50.59
C LEU A 392 11.79 -22.08 50.65
N ILE A 393 11.24 -22.68 49.60
CA ILE A 393 9.80 -22.96 49.45
C ILE A 393 9.38 -24.25 50.16
N VAL A 394 10.16 -25.33 50.01
CA VAL A 394 9.82 -26.67 50.52
C VAL A 394 9.51 -26.70 52.02
N PRO A 395 10.23 -25.99 52.91
CA PRO A 395 9.87 -25.91 54.33
C PRO A 395 8.46 -25.34 54.60
N TYR A 396 7.91 -24.53 53.71
CA TYR A 396 6.53 -24.01 53.83
C TYR A 396 5.48 -24.96 53.22
N LEU A 397 5.89 -25.98 52.46
CA LEU A 397 4.98 -27.00 51.92
C LEU A 397 4.54 -28.03 52.98
N ASP A 398 5.15 -28.03 54.17
CA ASP A 398 4.72 -28.81 55.33
C ASP A 398 3.27 -28.53 55.77
N VAL A 399 2.65 -27.45 55.31
CA VAL A 399 1.20 -27.22 55.45
C VAL A 399 0.39 -28.41 54.92
N PHE A 400 0.84 -29.09 53.86
CA PHE A 400 0.16 -30.27 53.32
C PHE A 400 0.31 -31.53 54.19
N HIS A 401 1.30 -31.61 55.08
CA HIS A 401 1.35 -32.70 56.08
C HIS A 401 0.15 -32.65 57.03
N LEU A 402 -0.37 -31.46 57.36
CA LEU A 402 -1.59 -31.32 58.19
C LEU A 402 -2.82 -31.93 57.50
N THR A 403 -2.94 -31.78 56.18
CA THR A 403 -4.04 -32.36 55.39
C THR A 403 -3.91 -33.87 55.17
N VAL A 404 -2.70 -34.43 55.21
CA VAL A 404 -2.45 -35.88 55.05
C VAL A 404 -2.52 -36.64 56.37
N ARG A 405 -2.28 -35.97 57.51
CA ARG A 405 -2.34 -36.54 58.87
C ARG A 405 -3.59 -37.36 59.22
N PRO A 406 -4.82 -37.06 58.73
CA PRO A 406 -6.00 -37.89 58.97
C PRO A 406 -5.99 -39.25 58.27
N PHE A 407 -5.17 -39.41 57.22
CA PHE A 407 -5.21 -40.54 56.29
C PHE A 407 -4.01 -41.49 56.40
N VAL A 408 -3.05 -41.22 57.30
CA VAL A 408 -1.83 -42.01 57.52
C VAL A 408 -1.70 -42.41 58.99
N SER A 409 -1.29 -43.65 59.26
CA SER A 409 -1.08 -44.15 60.62
C SER A 409 0.05 -43.38 61.33
N LYS A 410 -0.08 -43.20 62.66
CA LYS A 410 0.89 -42.44 63.47
C LYS A 410 2.33 -42.93 63.35
N GLU A 411 2.55 -44.20 63.03
CA GLU A 411 3.88 -44.82 62.91
C GLU A 411 4.56 -44.60 61.55
N HIS A 412 3.82 -44.19 60.51
CA HIS A 412 4.37 -43.88 59.18
C HIS A 412 4.36 -42.37 58.86
N ALA A 413 3.68 -41.57 59.70
CA ALA A 413 3.66 -40.12 59.56
C ALA A 413 4.97 -39.42 60.01
N THR A 414 5.90 -40.14 60.66
CA THR A 414 7.10 -39.56 61.30
C THR A 414 8.44 -40.03 60.75
N THR A 415 8.49 -40.82 59.68
CA THR A 415 9.74 -41.07 58.93
C THR A 415 10.10 -39.88 58.02
N ALA A 416 10.27 -38.71 58.64
CA ALA A 416 10.84 -37.54 57.99
C ALA A 416 12.36 -37.67 57.99
N ARG A 417 12.95 -38.07 56.84
CA ARG A 417 14.32 -37.71 56.46
C ARG A 417 14.66 -38.11 55.02
N ALA A 418 14.97 -37.10 54.22
CA ALA A 418 15.99 -37.11 53.18
C ALA A 418 16.44 -35.66 53.00
N GLU A 419 17.71 -35.42 52.68
CA GLU A 419 18.17 -34.07 52.31
C GLU A 419 17.45 -33.67 51.02
N PHE A 420 16.73 -32.54 51.04
CA PHE A 420 16.03 -32.08 49.85
C PHE A 420 17.05 -31.68 48.77
N ALA A 421 17.17 -32.52 47.75
CA ALA A 421 18.02 -32.30 46.59
C ALA A 421 17.15 -31.91 45.39
N ILE A 422 17.49 -30.78 44.76
CA ILE A 422 16.77 -30.26 43.61
C ILE A 422 17.08 -31.14 42.39
N ASP A 423 16.08 -31.70 41.71
CA ASP A 423 16.28 -32.42 40.45
C ASP A 423 16.42 -31.44 39.25
N PRO A 424 17.64 -31.18 38.74
CA PRO A 424 17.83 -30.30 37.58
C PRO A 424 17.25 -30.90 36.29
N ALA A 425 17.02 -32.22 36.24
CA ALA A 425 16.41 -32.85 35.08
C ALA A 425 14.90 -32.62 34.98
N ARG A 426 14.22 -32.11 36.03
CA ARG A 426 12.77 -31.82 36.02
C ARG A 426 12.39 -30.88 34.88
N LEU A 427 13.13 -29.77 34.71
CA LEU A 427 12.89 -28.79 33.65
C LEU A 427 13.04 -29.42 32.25
N ARG A 428 14.08 -30.23 32.03
CA ARG A 428 14.30 -30.95 30.77
C ARG A 428 13.20 -31.98 30.48
N LYS A 429 12.79 -32.76 31.50
CA LYS A 429 11.68 -33.73 31.38
C LYS A 429 10.37 -33.04 30.98
N GLN A 430 10.08 -31.87 31.57
CA GLN A 430 8.87 -31.09 31.29
C GLN A 430 8.87 -30.50 29.87
N VAL A 431 10.00 -29.97 29.39
CA VAL A 431 10.11 -29.52 27.98
C VAL A 431 9.93 -30.69 27.02
N ILE A 432 10.58 -31.84 27.26
CA ILE A 432 10.39 -33.05 26.43
C ILE A 432 8.93 -33.51 26.42
N TYR A 433 8.22 -33.46 27.56
CA TYR A 433 6.80 -33.76 27.61
C TYR A 433 5.99 -32.87 26.66
N PHE A 434 6.13 -31.55 26.75
CA PHE A 434 5.37 -30.64 25.89
C PHE A 434 5.74 -30.73 24.41
N THR A 435 7.02 -30.95 24.08
CA THR A 435 7.48 -30.93 22.69
C THR A 435 7.44 -32.29 21.99
N VAL A 436 7.23 -33.40 22.71
CA VAL A 436 7.14 -34.76 22.15
C VAL A 436 5.85 -35.47 22.57
N THR A 437 5.64 -35.64 23.89
CA THR A 437 4.52 -36.45 24.41
C THR A 437 3.18 -35.76 24.19
N ALA A 438 3.07 -34.47 24.49
CA ALA A 438 1.84 -33.71 24.32
C ALA A 438 1.46 -33.60 22.84
N GLN A 439 2.42 -33.43 21.93
CA GLN A 439 2.20 -33.42 20.49
C GLN A 439 1.65 -34.77 19.98
N ALA A 440 2.26 -35.89 20.38
CA ALA A 440 1.76 -37.23 20.03
C ALA A 440 0.37 -37.53 20.63
N VAL A 441 0.07 -37.02 21.83
CA VAL A 441 -1.27 -37.11 22.43
C VAL A 441 -2.26 -36.21 21.70
N ASN A 442 -1.85 -35.01 21.28
CA ASN A 442 -2.73 -34.07 20.60
C ASN A 442 -3.16 -34.61 19.23
N PHE A 443 -2.21 -35.05 18.40
CA PHE A 443 -2.50 -35.77 17.15
C PHE A 443 -3.51 -36.92 17.33
N ALA A 444 -3.42 -37.67 18.44
CA ALA A 444 -4.37 -38.74 18.75
C ALA A 444 -5.75 -38.23 19.21
N MET A 445 -5.80 -37.16 20.01
CA MET A 445 -7.02 -36.51 20.46
C MET A 445 -7.76 -35.78 19.33
N GLU A 446 -7.02 -35.30 18.35
CA GLU A 446 -7.52 -34.56 17.19
C GLU A 446 -7.91 -35.48 16.04
N THR A 447 -7.12 -36.50 15.68
CA THR A 447 -7.47 -37.34 14.52
C THR A 447 -8.10 -38.68 14.90
N ILE A 448 -7.53 -39.37 15.90
CA ILE A 448 -7.92 -40.75 16.20
C ILE A 448 -9.21 -40.79 17.03
N VAL A 449 -9.30 -39.95 18.07
CA VAL A 449 -10.48 -39.91 18.96
C VAL A 449 -11.76 -39.51 18.23
N PRO A 450 -11.80 -38.50 17.34
CA PRO A 450 -13.03 -38.14 16.64
C PRO A 450 -13.43 -39.18 15.59
N MET A 451 -12.47 -39.76 14.86
CA MET A 451 -12.74 -40.93 14.00
C MET A 451 -13.36 -42.10 14.78
N LEU A 452 -12.91 -42.36 16.01
CA LEU A 452 -13.49 -43.38 16.89
C LEU A 452 -14.86 -42.96 17.43
N LYS A 453 -15.06 -41.70 17.85
CA LYS A 453 -16.34 -41.09 18.27
C LYS A 453 -17.39 -41.27 17.16
N GLN A 454 -17.10 -40.84 15.93
CA GLN A 454 -17.98 -41.01 14.77
C GLN A 454 -18.32 -42.48 14.48
N ARG A 455 -17.32 -43.38 14.46
CA ARG A 455 -17.53 -44.82 14.23
C ARG A 455 -18.36 -45.47 15.34
N ALA A 456 -18.17 -45.06 16.59
CA ALA A 456 -18.93 -45.53 17.74
C ALA A 456 -20.37 -45.03 17.71
N LEU A 457 -20.59 -43.72 17.52
CA LEU A 457 -21.92 -43.11 17.37
C LEU A 457 -22.71 -43.77 16.22
N ARG A 458 -22.07 -43.99 15.07
CA ARG A 458 -22.70 -44.69 13.94
C ARG A 458 -23.11 -46.12 14.31
N LYS A 459 -22.22 -46.92 14.90
CA LYS A 459 -22.55 -48.28 15.34
C LYS A 459 -23.64 -48.29 16.43
N TYR A 460 -23.66 -47.27 17.29
CA TYR A 460 -24.69 -47.09 18.31
C TYR A 460 -26.05 -46.76 17.69
N LYS A 461 -26.14 -45.80 16.76
CA LYS A 461 -27.36 -45.50 15.98
C LYS A 461 -27.84 -46.75 15.22
N GLU A 462 -26.96 -47.47 14.53
CA GLU A 462 -27.27 -48.72 13.83
C GLU A 462 -27.78 -49.83 14.79
N TYR A 463 -27.23 -49.92 16.00
CA TYR A 463 -27.67 -50.86 17.04
C TYR A 463 -29.00 -50.45 17.67
N GLN A 464 -29.19 -49.17 17.97
CA GLN A 464 -30.43 -48.62 18.52
C GLN A 464 -31.58 -48.84 17.53
N LYS A 465 -31.39 -48.54 16.24
CA LYS A 465 -32.36 -48.81 15.18
C LYS A 465 -32.73 -50.31 15.12
N LYS A 466 -31.74 -51.21 15.09
CA LYS A 466 -31.96 -52.67 15.15
C LYS A 466 -32.61 -53.16 16.44
N ARG A 467 -32.43 -52.45 17.56
CA ARG A 467 -33.07 -52.76 18.84
C ARG A 467 -34.52 -52.31 18.87
N THR A 468 -34.84 -51.13 18.33
CA THR A 468 -36.22 -50.68 18.12
C THR A 468 -36.95 -51.66 17.20
N GLU A 469 -36.37 -52.00 16.05
CA GLU A 469 -36.86 -53.02 15.11
C GLU A 469 -37.11 -54.41 15.76
N ARG A 470 -36.31 -54.80 16.77
CA ARG A 470 -36.50 -56.06 17.51
C ARG A 470 -37.52 -55.99 18.65
N THR A 471 -37.68 -54.82 19.28
CA THR A 471 -38.59 -54.64 20.42
C THR A 471 -40.04 -54.53 19.94
N ASP A 472 -40.26 -54.03 18.73
CA ASP A 472 -41.57 -53.91 18.05
C ASP A 472 -42.05 -55.22 17.37
N SER A 473 -41.49 -56.38 17.76
CA SER A 473 -41.80 -57.67 17.13
C SER A 473 -43.21 -58.22 17.45
N GLY A 474 -44.01 -57.52 18.27
CA GLY A 474 -45.31 -57.99 18.79
C GLY A 474 -46.59 -57.35 18.26
N LEU A 475 -46.54 -56.36 17.35
CA LEU A 475 -47.72 -55.65 16.82
C LEU A 475 -47.76 -55.59 15.28
N ASP A 476 -48.94 -55.26 14.75
CA ASP A 476 -49.43 -55.65 13.42
C ASP A 476 -48.65 -55.14 12.19
N GLY A 477 -48.67 -55.99 11.15
CA GLY A 477 -47.83 -55.86 9.95
C GLY A 477 -48.12 -54.67 9.02
N GLU A 478 -49.25 -53.99 9.15
CA GLU A 478 -49.57 -52.80 8.35
C GLU A 478 -49.03 -51.51 8.99
N ALA A 479 -49.07 -51.41 10.31
CA ALA A 479 -48.42 -50.31 11.04
C ALA A 479 -46.88 -50.34 10.87
N ARG A 480 -46.29 -51.53 10.64
CA ARG A 480 -44.85 -51.69 10.36
C ARG A 480 -44.35 -50.92 9.14
N LYS A 481 -45.20 -50.62 8.15
CA LYS A 481 -44.81 -49.76 7.01
C LYS A 481 -44.84 -48.26 7.35
N ALA A 482 -45.51 -47.86 8.43
CA ALA A 482 -45.64 -46.48 8.86
C ALA A 482 -44.66 -46.10 9.98
N SER A 483 -44.37 -47.00 10.94
CA SER A 483 -43.39 -46.73 12.01
C SER A 483 -41.94 -46.95 11.55
N ALA A 484 -41.71 -47.95 10.69
CA ALA A 484 -40.50 -48.03 9.87
C ALA A 484 -40.71 -47.31 8.53
N ALA A 485 -41.27 -46.09 8.58
CA ALA A 485 -41.09 -45.12 7.51
C ALA A 485 -39.60 -44.82 7.38
N SER A 486 -38.93 -45.62 6.56
CA SER A 486 -37.79 -45.15 5.79
C SER A 486 -38.15 -43.77 5.26
N LEU A 487 -37.27 -42.79 5.50
CA LEU A 487 -37.29 -41.50 4.80
C LEU A 487 -37.67 -41.79 3.35
N ASP A 488 -38.74 -41.17 2.85
CA ASP A 488 -39.33 -41.47 1.52
C ASP A 488 -38.47 -40.85 0.41
N ASP A 489 -37.19 -41.23 0.46
CA ASP A 489 -36.11 -40.76 -0.39
C ASP A 489 -36.25 -41.44 -1.75
N PRO A 490 -36.24 -40.68 -2.86
CA PRO A 490 -36.13 -41.23 -4.20
C PRO A 490 -34.96 -42.21 -4.30
N LYS A 491 -35.19 -43.38 -4.91
CA LYS A 491 -34.22 -44.51 -4.93
C LYS A 491 -32.87 -44.15 -5.55
N ASP A 492 -32.86 -43.15 -6.41
CA ASP A 492 -31.72 -42.53 -7.06
C ASP A 492 -30.96 -41.52 -6.17
N GLU A 493 -31.63 -40.86 -5.22
CA GLU A 493 -31.03 -39.87 -4.31
C GLU A 493 -30.56 -40.44 -2.96
N VAL A 494 -31.02 -41.64 -2.55
CA VAL A 494 -30.79 -42.21 -1.19
C VAL A 494 -29.33 -42.15 -0.73
N GLN A 495 -28.36 -42.50 -1.59
CA GLN A 495 -26.94 -42.49 -1.23
C GLN A 495 -26.43 -41.08 -0.95
N PHE A 496 -26.86 -40.11 -1.75
CA PHE A 496 -26.53 -38.70 -1.61
C PHE A 496 -27.14 -38.13 -0.33
N LEU A 497 -28.44 -38.34 -0.09
CA LEU A 497 -29.12 -37.84 1.12
C LEU A 497 -28.57 -38.48 2.40
N THR A 498 -28.22 -39.77 2.36
CA THR A 498 -27.55 -40.48 3.46
C THR A 498 -26.13 -39.97 3.74
N ARG A 499 -25.44 -39.38 2.76
CA ARG A 499 -24.15 -38.70 2.97
C ARG A 499 -24.36 -37.30 3.54
N VAL A 500 -25.24 -36.50 2.94
CA VAL A 500 -25.51 -35.12 3.40
C VAL A 500 -26.05 -35.08 4.82
N ARG A 501 -26.90 -36.04 5.24
CA ARG A 501 -27.35 -36.15 6.63
C ARG A 501 -26.18 -36.33 7.60
N LYS A 502 -25.19 -37.17 7.27
CA LYS A 502 -23.98 -37.35 8.10
C LYS A 502 -23.13 -36.08 8.13
N GLU A 503 -22.94 -35.43 6.99
CA GLU A 503 -22.20 -34.17 6.88
C GLU A 503 -22.87 -33.07 7.73
N ALA A 504 -24.20 -33.03 7.80
CA ALA A 504 -24.97 -32.13 8.66
C ALA A 504 -24.80 -32.38 10.18
N GLU A 505 -24.27 -33.54 10.59
CA GLU A 505 -23.94 -33.86 11.98
C GLU A 505 -22.48 -33.57 12.36
N LEU A 506 -21.62 -33.28 11.38
CA LEU A 506 -20.22 -32.94 11.65
C LEU A 506 -20.10 -31.56 12.30
N ASP A 507 -19.03 -31.35 13.05
CA ASP A 507 -18.73 -30.08 13.69
C ASP A 507 -18.22 -29.07 12.63
N ASP A 508 -18.34 -27.76 12.88
CA ASP A 508 -17.84 -26.71 11.98
C ASP A 508 -16.33 -26.50 12.17
N TYR A 509 -15.58 -26.20 11.10
CA TYR A 509 -14.11 -26.05 11.16
C TYR A 509 -13.68 -24.62 11.52
N ASP A 510 -12.88 -24.46 12.59
CA ASP A 510 -12.29 -23.19 13.02
C ASP A 510 -10.76 -23.17 12.85
N VAL A 511 -10.28 -22.39 11.88
CA VAL A 511 -8.86 -22.15 11.60
C VAL A 511 -8.11 -21.52 12.80
N THR A 512 -8.84 -20.86 13.70
CA THR A 512 -8.28 -20.20 14.89
C THR A 512 -7.71 -21.20 15.89
N GLU A 513 -8.29 -22.40 16.00
CA GLU A 513 -7.81 -23.44 16.91
C GLU A 513 -6.48 -24.04 16.45
N ASP A 514 -6.32 -24.23 15.14
CA ASP A 514 -5.11 -24.77 14.49
C ASP A 514 -3.96 -23.74 14.52
N LEU A 515 -4.25 -22.49 14.14
CA LEU A 515 -3.26 -21.39 14.23
C LEU A 515 -2.79 -21.15 15.67
N ARG A 516 -3.68 -21.32 16.66
CA ARG A 516 -3.33 -21.27 18.08
C ARG A 516 -2.31 -22.35 18.42
N GLU A 517 -2.49 -23.60 17.97
CA GLU A 517 -1.54 -24.67 18.28
C GLU A 517 -0.16 -24.37 17.71
N MET A 518 -0.08 -23.98 16.44
CA MET A 518 1.20 -23.65 15.81
C MET A 518 1.88 -22.44 16.49
N CYS A 519 1.10 -21.45 16.94
CA CYS A 519 1.61 -20.33 17.73
C CYS A 519 2.13 -20.78 19.11
N ILE A 520 1.43 -21.69 19.80
CA ILE A 520 1.88 -22.24 21.08
C ILE A 520 3.16 -23.08 20.91
N GLN A 521 3.22 -23.87 19.85
CA GLN A 521 4.39 -24.66 19.48
C GLN A 521 5.61 -23.77 19.23
N PHE A 522 5.45 -22.69 18.44
CA PHE A 522 6.49 -21.69 18.21
C PHE A 522 6.98 -21.05 19.52
N GLY A 523 6.09 -20.78 20.48
CA GLY A 523 6.48 -20.23 21.77
C GLY A 523 7.38 -21.17 22.58
N TYR A 524 7.19 -22.49 22.54
CA TYR A 524 8.14 -23.43 23.16
C TYR A 524 9.53 -23.38 22.49
N LEU A 525 9.59 -23.20 21.17
CA LEU A 525 10.84 -23.03 20.43
C LEU A 525 11.54 -21.70 20.75
N ALA A 526 10.79 -20.61 20.90
CA ALA A 526 11.33 -19.28 21.22
C ALA A 526 11.78 -19.16 22.70
N LEU A 527 10.95 -19.63 23.64
CA LEU A 527 11.12 -19.43 25.08
C LEU A 527 12.04 -20.47 25.74
N PHE A 528 11.90 -21.75 25.36
CA PHE A 528 12.38 -22.88 26.18
C PHE A 528 13.35 -23.83 25.46
N SER A 529 13.59 -23.66 24.16
CA SER A 529 14.52 -24.49 23.41
C SER A 529 15.97 -24.52 23.95
N PRO A 530 16.54 -23.49 24.64
CA PRO A 530 17.88 -23.60 25.21
C PRO A 530 18.05 -24.74 26.23
N ILE A 531 16.95 -25.16 26.88
CA ILE A 531 16.94 -26.30 27.81
C ILE A 531 17.22 -27.62 27.06
N TRP A 532 16.66 -27.77 25.86
CA TRP A 532 16.77 -28.97 25.04
C TRP A 532 16.85 -28.60 23.54
N PRO A 533 18.04 -28.40 22.96
CA PRO A 533 18.19 -27.94 21.57
C PRO A 533 17.62 -28.86 20.46
N LEU A 534 17.05 -30.01 20.81
CA LEU A 534 16.33 -30.90 19.90
C LEU A 534 14.83 -30.58 19.74
N VAL A 535 14.28 -29.62 20.50
CA VAL A 535 12.91 -29.09 20.31
C VAL A 535 12.55 -28.86 18.83
N PRO A 536 13.34 -28.12 18.01
CA PRO A 536 13.01 -27.92 16.60
C PRO A 536 13.04 -29.19 15.75
N VAL A 537 13.78 -30.24 16.14
CA VAL A 537 13.74 -31.54 15.45
C VAL A 537 12.40 -32.23 15.70
N SER A 538 11.87 -32.14 16.92
CA SER A 538 10.54 -32.67 17.24
C SER A 538 9.45 -31.96 16.46
N PHE A 539 9.47 -30.63 16.41
CA PHE A 539 8.49 -29.82 15.66
C PHE A 539 8.62 -29.98 14.16
N LEU A 540 9.82 -30.22 13.61
CA LEU A 540 9.98 -30.56 12.20
C LEU A 540 9.26 -31.88 11.85
N VAL A 541 9.34 -32.90 12.72
CA VAL A 541 8.61 -34.16 12.53
C VAL A 541 7.12 -33.96 12.74
N ASN A 542 6.70 -33.20 13.77
CA ASN A 542 5.29 -32.92 14.01
C ASN A 542 4.66 -32.21 12.81
N ASN A 543 5.24 -31.09 12.34
CA ASN A 543 4.62 -30.25 11.32
C ASN A 543 4.59 -30.92 9.93
N TRP A 544 5.42 -31.94 9.72
CA TRP A 544 5.28 -32.84 8.57
C TRP A 544 4.03 -33.72 8.66
N ILE A 545 3.69 -34.23 9.84
CA ILE A 545 2.45 -34.97 10.09
C ILE A 545 1.25 -34.02 10.07
N GLU A 546 1.35 -32.90 10.80
CA GLU A 546 0.32 -31.88 11.02
C GLU A 546 -0.35 -31.43 9.72
N LEU A 547 0.47 -31.06 8.74
CA LEU A 547 0.01 -30.59 7.44
C LEU A 547 -0.84 -31.62 6.68
N ARG A 548 -0.78 -32.91 7.06
CA ARG A 548 -1.66 -33.97 6.55
C ARG A 548 -2.80 -34.31 7.50
N SER A 549 -2.63 -34.24 8.83
CA SER A 549 -3.73 -34.45 9.79
C SER A 549 -4.78 -33.36 9.69
N ASP A 550 -4.41 -32.09 9.59
CA ASP A 550 -5.37 -30.98 9.45
C ASP A 550 -6.16 -31.07 8.15
N PHE A 551 -5.49 -31.39 7.05
CA PHE A 551 -6.17 -31.58 5.78
C PHE A 551 -7.14 -32.77 5.82
N PHE A 552 -6.78 -33.83 6.55
CA PHE A 552 -7.66 -34.96 6.81
C PHE A 552 -8.86 -34.57 7.70
N LYS A 553 -8.62 -33.78 8.77
CA LYS A 553 -9.63 -33.24 9.70
C LYS A 553 -10.69 -32.44 8.95
N ILE A 554 -10.28 -31.48 8.11
CA ILE A 554 -11.19 -30.67 7.28
C ILE A 554 -12.07 -31.54 6.36
N ILE A 555 -11.54 -32.63 5.80
CA ILE A 555 -12.25 -33.47 4.83
C ILE A 555 -13.19 -34.51 5.49
N MET A 556 -12.77 -35.10 6.61
CA MET A 556 -13.40 -36.30 7.19
C MET A 556 -14.08 -36.06 8.54
N GLU A 557 -13.69 -35.01 9.25
CA GLU A 557 -14.18 -34.71 10.59
C GLU A 557 -15.16 -33.54 10.63
N CYS A 558 -14.85 -32.48 9.91
CA CYS A 558 -15.64 -31.26 9.89
C CYS A 558 -16.54 -31.16 8.65
N LYS A 559 -17.61 -30.36 8.77
CA LYS A 559 -18.27 -29.78 7.59
C LYS A 559 -17.26 -28.98 6.79
N ARG A 560 -17.49 -28.87 5.48
CA ARG A 560 -16.71 -27.96 4.63
C ARG A 560 -16.94 -26.51 5.11
N PRO A 561 -15.90 -25.74 5.45
CA PRO A 561 -16.07 -24.34 5.82
C PRO A 561 -16.61 -23.51 4.65
N SER A 562 -17.47 -22.53 4.95
CA SER A 562 -17.87 -21.50 3.99
C SER A 562 -16.63 -20.69 3.56
N PRO A 563 -16.34 -20.53 2.26
CA PRO A 563 -15.11 -19.87 1.83
C PRO A 563 -15.02 -18.39 2.20
N GLU A 564 -14.22 -18.12 3.22
CA GLU A 564 -13.90 -16.76 3.67
C GLU A 564 -12.58 -16.26 3.08
N ARG A 565 -12.55 -14.95 2.81
CA ARG A 565 -11.31 -14.24 2.48
C ARG A 565 -10.51 -13.98 3.75
N ALA A 566 -9.20 -13.82 3.59
CA ALA A 566 -8.32 -13.13 4.51
C ALA A 566 -7.20 -12.42 3.72
N ASP A 567 -6.54 -11.46 4.34
CA ASP A 567 -5.30 -10.81 3.90
C ASP A 567 -4.12 -11.12 4.83
N THR A 568 -4.37 -11.79 5.96
CA THR A 568 -3.40 -12.09 7.02
C THR A 568 -3.82 -13.32 7.83
N ILE A 569 -2.89 -13.95 8.55
CA ILE A 569 -3.22 -14.90 9.64
C ILE A 569 -3.85 -14.21 10.87
N GLY A 570 -3.92 -12.88 10.89
CA GLY A 570 -4.60 -12.10 11.91
C GLY A 570 -3.78 -11.91 13.20
N PRO A 571 -4.38 -12.03 14.39
CA PRO A 571 -3.74 -11.64 15.66
C PRO A 571 -2.58 -12.57 16.05
N TRP A 572 -2.46 -13.71 15.38
CA TRP A 572 -1.37 -14.66 15.57
C TRP A 572 -0.02 -14.09 15.16
N LEU A 573 0.02 -13.19 14.16
CA LEU A 573 1.24 -12.53 13.73
C LEU A 573 1.86 -11.66 14.85
N ASP A 574 1.04 -10.85 15.52
CA ASP A 574 1.44 -10.06 16.69
C ASP A 574 1.85 -10.98 17.85
N SER A 575 1.13 -12.10 18.03
CA SER A 575 1.39 -13.08 19.09
C SER A 575 2.74 -13.80 18.91
N LEU A 576 3.10 -14.16 17.66
CA LEU A 576 4.42 -14.70 17.32
C LEU A 576 5.54 -13.66 17.60
N GLY A 577 5.31 -12.40 17.23
CA GLY A 577 6.21 -11.28 17.55
C GLY A 577 6.46 -11.14 19.05
N PHE A 578 5.40 -11.15 19.85
CA PHE A 578 5.46 -11.13 21.31
C PHE A 578 6.21 -12.34 21.89
N LEU A 579 5.91 -13.56 21.44
CA LEU A 579 6.59 -14.79 21.89
C LEU A 579 8.09 -14.77 21.57
N SER A 580 8.47 -14.24 20.40
CA SER A 580 9.88 -14.09 20.00
C SER A 580 10.62 -13.06 20.87
N TRP A 581 9.99 -11.92 21.18
CA TRP A 581 10.56 -10.92 22.10
C TRP A 581 10.73 -11.46 23.52
N VAL A 582 9.69 -12.08 24.11
CA VAL A 582 9.78 -12.72 25.44
C VAL A 582 10.76 -13.91 25.40
N GLY A 583 10.95 -14.55 24.25
CA GLY A 583 11.99 -15.55 23.98
C GLY A 583 13.41 -15.02 24.20
N SER A 584 13.71 -13.82 23.70
CA SER A 584 15.03 -13.19 23.89
C SER A 584 15.38 -12.90 25.36
N ILE A 585 14.37 -12.58 26.17
CA ILE A 585 14.49 -12.35 27.61
C ILE A 585 14.62 -13.69 28.35
N THR A 586 13.70 -14.62 28.09
CA THR A 586 13.60 -15.91 28.79
C THR A 586 14.82 -16.79 28.49
N GLY A 587 15.20 -16.92 27.22
CA GLY A 587 16.35 -17.72 26.81
C GLY A 587 17.66 -17.24 27.43
N ALA A 588 17.89 -15.92 27.45
CA ALA A 588 19.09 -15.34 28.07
C ALA A 588 19.13 -15.54 29.59
N ALA A 589 17.98 -15.39 30.27
CA ALA A 589 17.87 -15.66 31.70
C ALA A 589 18.15 -17.15 32.03
N LEU A 590 17.56 -18.07 31.26
CA LEU A 590 17.80 -19.52 31.39
C LEU A 590 19.29 -19.87 31.20
N VAL A 591 19.94 -19.32 30.18
CA VAL A 591 21.37 -19.55 29.91
C VAL A 591 22.23 -19.01 31.05
N TYR A 592 21.96 -17.81 31.57
CA TYR A 592 22.71 -17.27 32.71
C TYR A 592 22.58 -18.14 33.97
N MET A 593 21.37 -18.61 34.26
CA MET A 593 21.07 -19.36 35.50
C MET A 593 21.58 -20.81 35.47
N PHE A 594 21.60 -21.46 34.30
CA PHE A 594 21.81 -22.92 34.19
C PHE A 594 23.03 -23.36 33.38
N ASN A 595 23.84 -22.44 32.82
CA ASN A 595 25.09 -22.83 32.15
C ASN A 595 26.15 -23.31 33.18
N THR A 596 26.52 -24.59 33.09
CA THR A 596 27.47 -25.27 33.98
C THR A 596 28.92 -25.22 33.50
N GLY A 597 29.20 -24.75 32.28
CA GLY A 597 30.51 -24.89 31.63
C GLY A 597 31.66 -24.04 32.18
N THR A 598 31.37 -23.03 33.02
CA THR A 598 32.37 -22.03 33.47
C THR A 598 32.31 -21.73 34.97
N GLY A 599 31.77 -22.65 35.79
CA GLY A 599 31.50 -22.36 37.21
C GLY A 599 30.38 -21.34 37.41
N GLY A 600 29.41 -21.33 36.48
CA GLY A 600 28.19 -20.55 36.57
C GLY A 600 27.24 -21.07 37.66
N PRO A 601 26.07 -20.43 37.85
CA PRO A 601 25.27 -20.64 39.06
C PRO A 601 24.69 -22.03 39.28
N SER A 602 24.64 -22.88 38.24
CA SER A 602 24.03 -24.23 38.28
C SER A 602 22.60 -24.28 38.85
N GLY A 603 21.87 -23.15 38.80
CA GLY A 603 20.57 -22.99 39.43
C GLY A 603 20.58 -22.67 40.94
N GLU A 604 21.73 -22.62 41.62
CA GLU A 604 21.78 -22.31 43.05
C GLU A 604 21.57 -20.81 43.34
N PRO A 605 20.69 -20.45 44.30
CA PRO A 605 20.38 -19.05 44.60
C PRO A 605 21.57 -18.27 45.19
N SER A 606 22.54 -18.95 45.79
CA SER A 606 23.79 -18.39 46.32
C SER A 606 24.69 -17.81 45.21
N ALA A 607 24.63 -18.38 44.01
CA ALA A 607 25.50 -18.04 42.89
C ALA A 607 24.83 -17.13 41.84
N ILE A 608 23.50 -17.05 41.83
CA ILE A 608 22.73 -16.14 40.97
C ILE A 608 22.88 -14.69 41.46
N LYS A 609 23.62 -13.86 40.71
CA LYS A 609 23.77 -12.43 41.02
C LYS A 609 22.69 -11.63 40.29
N GLY A 610 21.74 -11.08 41.04
CA GLY A 610 20.59 -10.36 40.47
C GLY A 610 20.95 -9.24 39.47
N TRP A 611 22.01 -8.47 39.75
CA TRP A 611 22.48 -7.43 38.82
C TRP A 611 23.01 -8.01 37.50
N ALA A 612 23.66 -9.18 37.53
CA ALA A 612 24.21 -9.83 36.35
C ALA A 612 23.09 -10.46 35.50
N LEU A 613 22.09 -11.08 36.15
CA LEU A 613 20.88 -11.54 35.48
C LEU A 613 20.15 -10.40 34.74
N LEU A 614 19.90 -9.27 35.42
CA LEU A 614 19.25 -8.10 34.82
C LEU A 614 20.10 -7.49 33.68
N LEU A 615 21.42 -7.44 33.83
CA LEU A 615 22.32 -6.94 32.79
C LEU A 615 22.35 -7.87 31.56
N THR A 616 22.32 -9.19 31.76
CA THR A 616 22.22 -10.17 30.67
C THR A 616 20.89 -10.06 29.92
N ILE A 617 19.77 -9.90 30.64
CA ILE A 617 18.45 -9.63 30.04
C ILE A 617 18.49 -8.34 29.22
N PHE A 618 18.97 -7.24 29.81
CA PHE A 618 19.06 -5.93 29.16
C PHE A 618 19.82 -6.00 27.84
N PHE A 619 21.03 -6.59 27.83
CA PHE A 619 21.80 -6.71 26.60
C PHE A 619 21.18 -7.66 25.57
N SER A 620 20.57 -8.77 26.00
CA SER A 620 19.88 -9.70 25.08
C SER A 620 18.69 -9.03 24.39
N GLU A 621 17.84 -8.34 25.16
CA GLU A 621 16.67 -7.63 24.65
C GLU A 621 17.07 -6.49 23.70
N HIS A 622 18.05 -5.67 24.07
CA HIS A 622 18.48 -4.56 23.20
C HIS A 622 19.15 -5.05 21.92
N LEU A 623 19.89 -6.18 21.99
CA LEU A 623 20.42 -6.84 20.79
C LEU A 623 19.30 -7.41 19.92
N TYR A 624 18.29 -8.04 20.51
CA TYR A 624 17.11 -8.53 19.80
C TYR A 624 16.39 -7.40 19.05
N LEU A 625 16.09 -6.28 19.72
CA LEU A 625 15.42 -5.12 19.11
C LEU A 625 16.27 -4.48 18.00
N MET A 626 17.59 -4.39 18.19
CA MET A 626 18.52 -3.92 17.15
C MET A 626 18.51 -4.86 15.93
N VAL A 627 18.59 -6.17 16.14
CA VAL A 627 18.54 -7.18 15.08
C VAL A 627 17.20 -7.14 14.35
N GLN A 628 16.08 -7.02 15.08
CA GLN A 628 14.75 -6.87 14.50
C GLN A 628 14.66 -5.65 13.58
N TYR A 629 15.11 -4.48 14.03
CA TYR A 629 15.13 -3.27 13.21
C TYR A 629 16.02 -3.41 11.97
N VAL A 630 17.20 -4.04 12.10
CA VAL A 630 18.12 -4.30 10.98
C VAL A 630 17.52 -5.28 9.98
N VAL A 631 16.92 -6.38 10.44
CA VAL A 631 16.26 -7.38 9.56
C VAL A 631 15.07 -6.74 8.85
N GLN A 632 14.18 -6.05 9.57
CA GLN A 632 13.03 -5.36 8.98
C GLN A 632 13.46 -4.33 7.92
N THR A 633 14.48 -3.51 8.20
CA THR A 633 15.02 -2.50 7.27
C THR A 633 15.76 -3.11 6.08
N THR A 634 16.45 -4.23 6.28
CA THR A 634 17.16 -4.94 5.20
C THR A 634 16.17 -5.64 4.29
N MET A 635 15.14 -6.25 4.89
CA MET A 635 14.08 -6.91 4.16
C MET A 635 13.25 -5.91 3.36
N SER A 636 12.75 -4.81 3.95
CA SER A 636 11.83 -3.87 3.27
C SER A 636 12.30 -3.38 1.89
N LYS A 637 13.62 -3.31 1.66
CA LYS A 637 14.25 -2.95 0.37
C LYS A 637 14.05 -3.97 -0.76
N LEU A 638 13.72 -5.22 -0.46
CA LEU A 638 13.64 -6.34 -1.40
C LEU A 638 12.18 -6.62 -1.81
N GLU A 639 11.60 -5.82 -2.70
CA GLU A 639 10.17 -5.90 -3.06
C GLU A 639 9.74 -7.29 -3.62
N PRO A 640 8.66 -7.91 -3.10
CA PRO A 640 8.16 -9.18 -3.62
C PRO A 640 7.59 -9.10 -5.06
N PRO A 641 7.65 -10.17 -5.86
CA PRO A 641 7.21 -10.16 -7.26
C PRO A 641 5.73 -9.81 -7.46
N SER A 642 4.83 -10.28 -6.59
CA SER A 642 3.39 -10.06 -6.73
C SER A 642 3.00 -8.62 -6.37
N VAL A 643 3.67 -8.00 -5.39
CA VAL A 643 3.53 -6.57 -5.05
C VAL A 643 3.97 -5.68 -6.22
N ARG A 644 5.09 -6.02 -6.87
CA ARG A 644 5.55 -5.32 -8.07
C ARG A 644 4.56 -5.46 -9.24
N LYS A 645 3.94 -6.64 -9.39
CA LYS A 645 2.89 -6.89 -10.39
C LYS A 645 1.65 -6.03 -10.10
N GLU A 646 1.18 -6.00 -8.86
CA GLU A 646 0.07 -5.15 -8.39
C GLU A 646 0.31 -3.66 -8.73
N ARG A 647 1.50 -3.14 -8.42
CA ARG A 647 1.88 -1.75 -8.78
C ARG A 647 1.87 -1.52 -10.29
N THR A 648 2.30 -2.51 -11.07
CA THR A 648 2.31 -2.44 -12.54
C THR A 648 0.89 -2.46 -13.12
N GLU A 649 0.00 -3.30 -12.59
CA GLU A 649 -1.41 -3.33 -12.99
C GLU A 649 -2.12 -2.01 -12.67
N ASN A 650 -1.91 -1.45 -11.47
CA ASN A 650 -2.43 -0.13 -11.10
C ASN A 650 -1.91 1.00 -12.01
N PHE A 651 -0.65 0.92 -12.45
CA PHE A 651 -0.11 1.83 -13.46
C PHE A 651 -0.78 1.63 -14.83
N LEU A 652 -0.99 0.38 -15.26
CA LEU A 652 -1.64 0.06 -16.54
C LEU A 652 -3.12 0.49 -16.57
N VAL A 653 -3.87 0.38 -15.48
CA VAL A 653 -5.25 0.89 -15.38
C VAL A 653 -5.28 2.42 -15.54
N ARG A 654 -4.39 3.13 -14.83
CA ARG A 654 -4.24 4.60 -14.98
C ARG A 654 -3.83 4.97 -16.41
N LYS A 655 -2.94 4.19 -17.01
CA LYS A 655 -2.51 4.38 -18.41
C LYS A 655 -3.67 4.16 -19.39
N LYS A 656 -4.45 3.08 -19.26
CA LYS A 656 -5.60 2.78 -20.10
C LYS A 656 -6.68 3.87 -20.00
N TYR A 657 -6.94 4.36 -18.79
CA TYR A 657 -7.87 5.48 -18.57
C TYR A 657 -7.38 6.79 -19.22
N LEU A 658 -6.07 7.06 -19.15
CA LEU A 658 -5.46 8.18 -19.86
C LEU A 658 -5.55 8.00 -21.39
N GLU A 659 -5.22 6.81 -21.91
CA GLU A 659 -5.32 6.48 -23.34
C GLU A 659 -6.76 6.55 -23.86
N SER A 660 -7.77 6.11 -23.11
CA SER A 660 -9.17 6.29 -23.53
C SER A 660 -9.61 7.76 -23.53
N THR A 661 -9.12 8.55 -22.57
CA THR A 661 -9.38 10.00 -22.50
C THR A 661 -8.68 10.77 -23.62
N LEU A 662 -7.54 10.26 -24.10
CA LEU A 662 -6.78 10.83 -25.22
C LEU A 662 -7.24 10.30 -26.59
N GLY A 663 -7.74 9.07 -26.69
CA GLY A 663 -8.21 8.47 -27.94
C GLY A 663 -9.60 8.91 -28.38
N VAL A 664 -10.49 9.25 -27.43
CA VAL A 664 -11.72 10.01 -27.75
C VAL A 664 -11.36 11.40 -28.28
N ARG A 665 -10.24 11.96 -27.83
CA ARG A 665 -9.68 13.19 -28.39
C ARG A 665 -9.12 12.96 -29.79
N SER A 666 -8.35 11.90 -30.02
CA SER A 666 -7.81 11.62 -31.35
C SER A 666 -8.89 11.33 -32.39
N SER A 667 -10.01 10.69 -32.05
CA SER A 667 -11.10 10.49 -33.03
C SER A 667 -11.81 11.78 -33.48
N ASP A 668 -11.79 12.82 -32.64
CA ASP A 668 -12.34 14.14 -32.96
C ASP A 668 -11.27 15.09 -33.55
N ASP A 669 -9.98 14.89 -33.20
CA ASP A 669 -8.82 15.66 -33.69
C ASP A 669 -8.14 15.03 -34.95
N GLU A 670 -8.49 13.80 -35.37
CA GLU A 670 -7.82 13.06 -36.48
C GLU A 670 -8.14 13.60 -37.88
N GLU A 671 -9.17 14.43 -38.06
CA GLU A 671 -9.34 15.19 -39.31
C GLU A 671 -8.31 16.32 -39.45
N ASP A 672 -7.67 16.79 -38.35
CA ASP A 672 -6.81 17.97 -38.35
C ASP A 672 -5.29 17.69 -38.17
N ILE A 673 -4.86 16.52 -37.68
CA ILE A 673 -3.44 16.29 -37.31
C ILE A 673 -2.84 14.95 -37.80
N VAL A 674 -3.05 14.59 -39.07
CA VAL A 674 -2.22 13.58 -39.76
C VAL A 674 -1.66 14.13 -41.08
N MET A 675 -0.65 15.01 -40.97
CA MET A 675 0.24 15.34 -42.08
C MET A 675 1.26 14.21 -42.28
N GLU A 676 0.84 13.09 -42.86
CA GLU A 676 1.78 12.09 -43.40
C GLU A 676 2.64 12.71 -44.50
N ASP A 677 3.96 12.50 -44.46
CA ASP A 677 4.90 12.99 -45.48
C ASP A 677 4.79 12.16 -46.78
N HIS A 678 3.68 12.33 -47.51
CA HIS A 678 3.46 11.84 -48.87
C HIS A 678 4.39 12.56 -49.87
N SER A 679 5.70 12.28 -49.79
CA SER A 679 6.72 12.81 -50.71
C SER A 679 7.42 11.74 -51.53
N MET A 680 6.65 10.80 -52.07
CA MET A 680 7.08 9.98 -53.21
C MET A 680 6.46 10.53 -54.50
N GLU A 681 7.34 10.91 -55.43
CA GLU A 681 7.10 11.54 -56.76
C GLU A 681 7.11 13.09 -56.80
N LEU A 682 8.32 13.65 -56.98
CA LEU A 682 8.58 15.08 -57.18
C LEU A 682 9.48 15.35 -58.40
N SER A 683 9.10 14.85 -59.59
CA SER A 683 9.85 15.08 -60.83
C SER A 683 9.64 16.49 -61.41
N ASP A 684 8.39 16.98 -61.50
CA ASP A 684 8.04 18.06 -62.44
C ASP A 684 7.48 19.36 -61.83
N ILE A 685 7.66 19.60 -60.51
CA ILE A 685 7.29 20.89 -59.92
C ILE A 685 8.25 21.99 -60.36
N THR A 686 7.71 22.98 -61.08
CA THR A 686 8.36 24.23 -61.48
C THR A 686 7.51 25.42 -61.06
N ARG A 687 8.10 26.63 -60.98
CA ARG A 687 7.36 27.86 -60.61
C ARG A 687 6.07 28.06 -61.43
N LYS A 688 6.11 27.70 -62.72
CA LYS A 688 4.97 27.86 -63.62
C LYS A 688 3.83 26.88 -63.33
N SER A 689 4.13 25.62 -62.97
CA SER A 689 3.07 24.67 -62.59
C SER A 689 2.35 25.12 -61.30
N LEU A 690 3.10 25.62 -60.32
CA LEU A 690 2.53 26.16 -59.07
C LEU A 690 1.68 27.43 -59.30
N GLU A 691 2.08 28.32 -60.23
CA GLU A 691 1.28 29.50 -60.61
C GLU A 691 0.02 29.11 -61.44
N ASP A 692 0.09 28.09 -62.29
CA ASP A 692 -1.05 27.57 -63.06
C ASP A 692 -2.03 26.76 -62.16
N ASP A 693 -1.54 26.03 -61.16
CA ASP A 693 -2.38 25.42 -60.11
C ASP A 693 -3.07 26.50 -59.27
N ALA A 694 -2.35 27.49 -58.75
CA ALA A 694 -2.96 28.61 -58.02
C ALA A 694 -4.03 29.34 -58.86
N ARG A 695 -3.89 29.37 -60.20
CA ARG A 695 -4.92 29.84 -61.13
C ARG A 695 -6.12 28.90 -61.25
N ASN A 696 -5.92 27.59 -61.41
CA ASN A 696 -7.02 26.63 -61.49
C ASN A 696 -7.88 26.66 -60.22
N TRP A 697 -7.25 26.72 -59.05
CA TRP A 697 -7.94 26.73 -57.75
C TRP A 697 -8.66 28.05 -57.46
N SER A 698 -8.26 29.15 -58.11
CA SER A 698 -8.97 30.44 -58.03
C SER A 698 -10.39 30.41 -58.62
N ARG A 699 -10.78 29.35 -59.35
CA ARG A 699 -12.13 29.13 -59.88
C ARG A 699 -13.15 28.66 -58.83
N HIS A 700 -12.75 28.39 -57.59
CA HIS A 700 -13.63 27.82 -56.55
C HIS A 700 -13.83 28.72 -55.31
N GLY A 701 -13.57 30.02 -55.43
CA GLY A 701 -13.95 30.98 -54.39
C GLY A 701 -13.08 30.98 -53.12
N THR A 702 -12.00 30.19 -53.07
CA THR A 702 -10.99 30.18 -52.00
C THR A 702 -10.51 31.59 -51.67
N GLU A 703 -10.29 31.89 -50.39
CA GLU A 703 -9.91 33.22 -49.94
C GLU A 703 -8.44 33.56 -50.27
N PRO A 704 -8.06 34.86 -50.33
CA PRO A 704 -6.69 35.26 -50.67
C PRO A 704 -5.61 34.67 -49.75
N GLU A 705 -5.99 34.39 -48.51
CA GLU A 705 -5.12 33.89 -47.43
C GLU A 705 -4.82 32.40 -47.61
N GLU A 706 -5.84 31.56 -47.87
CA GLU A 706 -5.63 30.17 -48.29
C GLU A 706 -4.79 30.08 -49.56
N ARG A 707 -5.05 30.97 -50.54
CA ARG A 707 -4.27 31.06 -51.78
C ARG A 707 -2.84 31.55 -51.58
N PHE A 708 -2.45 32.02 -50.40
CA PHE A 708 -1.06 32.30 -50.06
C PHE A 708 -0.39 31.02 -49.54
N TRP A 709 -0.98 30.37 -48.54
CA TRP A 709 -0.43 29.17 -47.90
C TRP A 709 -0.43 27.93 -48.81
N MET A 710 -1.44 27.77 -49.68
CA MET A 710 -1.54 26.66 -50.64
C MET A 710 -0.45 26.64 -51.73
N ARG A 711 0.39 27.69 -51.86
CA ARG A 711 1.42 27.78 -52.92
C ARG A 711 2.66 26.92 -52.67
N GLN A 712 2.91 26.57 -51.41
CA GLN A 712 4.05 25.77 -50.96
C GLN A 712 3.57 24.95 -49.76
N LYS A 713 3.02 23.77 -50.03
CA LYS A 713 2.34 22.94 -49.01
C LYS A 713 3.32 22.20 -48.11
N GLY A 714 4.56 22.01 -48.56
CA GLY A 714 5.60 21.31 -47.82
C GLY A 714 6.95 22.03 -47.81
N TRP A 715 7.75 21.78 -46.77
CA TRP A 715 9.06 22.41 -46.59
C TRP A 715 10.03 22.15 -47.77
N LYS A 716 9.90 21.01 -48.45
CA LYS A 716 10.70 20.66 -49.65
C LYS A 716 10.37 21.56 -50.84
N GLU A 717 9.10 21.94 -51.03
CA GLU A 717 8.68 22.89 -52.07
C GLU A 717 9.20 24.29 -51.75
N SER A 718 9.03 24.73 -50.50
CA SER A 718 9.58 26.00 -50.00
C SER A 718 11.09 26.08 -50.17
N ALA A 719 11.84 25.01 -49.87
CA ALA A 719 13.28 24.95 -50.05
C ALA A 719 13.70 25.03 -51.53
N LYS A 720 12.95 24.39 -52.45
CA LYS A 720 13.22 24.43 -53.90
C LYS A 720 12.92 25.83 -54.48
N VAL A 721 11.84 26.47 -54.03
CA VAL A 721 11.51 27.86 -54.39
C VAL A 721 12.55 28.84 -53.82
N ALA A 722 12.92 28.72 -52.54
CA ALA A 722 13.96 29.53 -51.91
C ALA A 722 15.31 29.39 -52.64
N SER A 723 15.71 28.17 -53.02
CA SER A 723 16.91 27.92 -53.82
C SER A 723 16.88 28.67 -55.16
N SER A 724 15.71 28.74 -55.81
CA SER A 724 15.53 29.50 -57.05
C SER A 724 15.60 31.02 -56.84
N PHE A 725 15.16 31.54 -55.68
CA PHE A 725 15.34 32.95 -55.36
C PHE A 725 16.80 33.31 -55.10
N ILE A 726 17.53 32.47 -54.35
CA ILE A 726 18.97 32.64 -54.08
C ILE A 726 19.76 32.68 -55.40
N GLN A 727 19.51 31.74 -56.31
CA GLN A 727 20.19 31.70 -57.61
C GLN A 727 19.85 32.88 -58.54
N ASN A 728 18.68 33.49 -58.39
CA ASN A 728 18.28 34.66 -59.17
C ASN A 728 18.80 35.97 -58.56
N GLN A 729 18.83 36.10 -57.23
CA GLN A 729 19.39 37.28 -56.55
C GLN A 729 20.91 37.34 -56.69
N ALA A 730 21.60 36.19 -56.68
CA ALA A 730 23.04 36.10 -56.95
C ALA A 730 23.48 36.51 -58.37
N LYS A 731 22.56 36.95 -59.24
CA LYS A 731 22.84 37.48 -60.59
C LYS A 731 22.66 39.01 -60.71
N VAL A 732 22.32 39.72 -59.64
CA VAL A 732 21.87 41.13 -59.70
C VAL A 732 22.97 42.14 -59.28
N ASP A 733 24.10 41.68 -58.78
CA ASP A 733 25.24 42.55 -58.43
C ASP A 733 26.08 42.97 -59.65
N ASP A 734 25.55 43.93 -60.43
CA ASP A 734 26.38 44.91 -61.16
C ASP A 734 25.51 46.15 -61.54
N PRO A 735 25.70 47.33 -60.92
CA PRO A 735 24.82 48.49 -61.12
C PRO A 735 25.32 49.47 -62.19
N PRO A 736 24.41 50.20 -62.85
CA PRO A 736 24.70 51.61 -63.15
C PRO A 736 23.65 52.62 -62.65
N LEU A 737 24.11 53.86 -62.52
CA LEU A 737 23.48 55.01 -61.86
C LEU A 737 22.41 55.74 -62.74
N PRO A 738 21.65 56.71 -62.18
CA PRO A 738 20.24 56.93 -62.53
C PRO A 738 19.98 58.19 -63.37
N GLN A 739 18.73 58.34 -63.84
CA GLN A 739 18.04 59.63 -63.93
C GLN A 739 16.53 59.50 -64.20
N PHE A 740 15.71 60.07 -63.32
CA PHE A 740 14.34 60.51 -63.64
C PHE A 740 14.38 62.00 -64.00
N PRO A 741 13.54 62.46 -64.95
CA PRO A 741 12.72 63.63 -64.62
C PRO A 741 11.28 63.65 -65.20
N TYR A 742 10.33 63.99 -64.33
CA TYR A 742 9.09 64.76 -64.55
C TYR A 742 8.13 64.49 -65.75
N SER A 743 6.89 64.08 -65.43
CA SER A 743 5.60 64.85 -65.50
C SER A 743 5.42 65.91 -66.62
N PRO A 744 4.19 66.23 -67.16
CA PRO A 744 2.83 65.90 -66.65
C PRO A 744 1.72 65.54 -67.70
N ILE A 745 0.54 65.14 -67.19
CA ILE A 745 -0.86 65.50 -67.61
C ILE A 745 -1.36 65.29 -69.08
N HIS A 746 -2.35 64.39 -69.26
CA HIS A 746 -3.73 64.57 -69.79
C HIS A 746 -4.30 63.20 -70.27
N ILE A 747 -5.32 62.59 -69.66
CA ILE A 747 -6.78 62.88 -69.55
C ILE A 747 -7.63 62.28 -70.71
N GLN A 748 -8.79 61.70 -70.32
CA GLN A 748 -9.96 61.27 -71.13
C GLN A 748 -9.84 59.94 -71.95
N LEU A 749 -10.90 59.15 -72.18
CA LEU A 749 -12.36 59.28 -71.94
C LEU A 749 -13.04 57.87 -71.90
N ILE A 750 -14.31 57.76 -71.43
CA ILE A 750 -15.25 56.60 -71.57
C ILE A 750 -14.88 55.36 -70.72
N PHE A 751 -15.66 54.81 -69.79
CA PHE A 751 -16.95 55.09 -69.13
C PHE A 751 -16.87 54.46 -67.71
N LEU A 752 -17.80 54.58 -66.74
CA LEU A 752 -19.18 55.10 -66.73
C LEU A 752 -19.39 56.01 -65.49
N SER A 753 -20.48 55.89 -64.73
CA SER A 753 -20.92 56.80 -63.63
C SER A 753 -21.76 56.06 -62.57
N PRO A 754 -22.17 56.68 -61.43
CA PRO A 754 -21.50 57.55 -60.43
C PRO A 754 -21.76 56.95 -58.98
N PRO A 755 -21.92 57.65 -57.81
CA PRO A 755 -21.74 59.05 -57.39
C PRO A 755 -20.87 59.19 -56.06
N PRO A 756 -21.21 59.81 -54.88
CA PRO A 756 -20.18 60.45 -54.01
C PRO A 756 -20.39 60.22 -52.46
N PRO A 757 -20.05 61.12 -51.50
CA PRO A 757 -18.97 62.12 -51.37
C PRO A 757 -18.08 61.93 -50.09
N HIS A 758 -17.08 62.81 -49.92
CA HIS A 758 -16.23 62.94 -48.72
C HIS A 758 -16.96 63.34 -47.43
N ILE A 759 -16.43 62.91 -46.27
CA ILE A 759 -16.45 63.60 -44.96
C ILE A 759 -15.29 63.04 -44.09
N THR A 760 -14.67 63.90 -43.28
CA THR A 760 -13.68 63.56 -42.24
C THR A 760 -14.32 62.76 -41.09
N ILE A 761 -13.88 61.54 -40.75
CA ILE A 761 -14.17 60.82 -39.47
C ILE A 761 -13.38 59.48 -39.36
N ASN A 762 -13.22 58.99 -38.12
CA ASN A 762 -12.64 57.70 -37.71
C ASN A 762 -13.14 56.45 -38.48
N MET A 763 -12.29 55.41 -38.57
CA MET A 763 -12.52 54.01 -38.09
C MET A 763 -11.28 53.15 -38.45
N ALA A 764 -10.63 52.52 -37.47
CA ALA A 764 -10.94 51.24 -36.83
C ALA A 764 -10.43 50.02 -37.63
N SER A 765 -9.44 49.33 -37.05
CA SER A 765 -9.04 47.98 -37.47
C SER A 765 -9.89 46.95 -36.72
N GLU A 766 -10.87 46.36 -37.39
CA GLU A 766 -11.45 45.07 -36.99
C GLU A 766 -10.34 44.03 -37.16
N GLN A 767 -9.74 43.41 -36.15
CA GLN A 767 -10.28 42.61 -35.04
C GLN A 767 -11.09 41.39 -35.50
N GLN A 768 -10.39 40.36 -35.95
CA GLN A 768 -10.60 39.02 -35.38
C GLN A 768 -9.42 38.67 -34.46
N PRO A 769 -9.65 37.97 -33.33
CA PRO A 769 -8.73 37.99 -32.21
C PRO A 769 -7.56 37.01 -32.39
N SER A 770 -6.33 37.53 -32.34
CA SER A 770 -5.17 36.70 -32.02
C SER A 770 -5.30 36.23 -30.57
N SER A 771 -5.75 34.99 -30.36
CA SER A 771 -5.95 34.46 -29.02
C SER A 771 -4.58 34.23 -28.36
N HIS A 772 -4.18 35.13 -27.45
CA HIS A 772 -2.93 35.04 -26.67
C HIS A 772 -2.84 33.80 -25.75
N HIS A 773 -3.89 32.98 -25.75
CA HIS A 773 -4.04 31.67 -25.13
C HIS A 773 -5.09 30.92 -25.95
N ARG A 774 -5.02 29.58 -26.04
CA ARG A 774 -6.06 28.74 -26.67
C ARG A 774 -6.98 28.15 -25.60
N PRO A 775 -8.25 28.61 -25.46
CA PRO A 775 -9.15 28.15 -24.41
C PRO A 775 -9.37 26.63 -24.42
N GLY A 776 -9.53 26.02 -23.24
CA GLY A 776 -9.76 24.58 -23.06
C GLY A 776 -8.56 23.68 -23.37
N THR A 777 -7.38 24.27 -23.59
CA THR A 777 -6.12 23.55 -23.87
C THR A 777 -5.18 23.57 -22.65
N SER A 778 -3.96 23.03 -22.80
CA SER A 778 -2.88 23.18 -21.83
C SER A 778 -1.88 24.31 -22.19
N ASP A 779 -2.18 25.10 -23.22
CA ASP A 779 -1.32 26.16 -23.75
C ASP A 779 -1.10 27.29 -22.73
N GLY A 780 0.00 28.02 -22.84
CA GLY A 780 0.28 29.16 -21.97
C GLY A 780 -0.59 30.37 -22.29
N TRP A 781 -0.38 31.43 -21.51
CA TRP A 781 -0.68 32.79 -21.96
C TRP A 781 0.63 33.40 -22.45
N HIS A 782 0.59 33.96 -23.67
CA HIS A 782 1.73 34.47 -24.44
C HIS A 782 1.51 35.93 -24.89
N GLY A 783 0.74 36.69 -24.10
CA GLY A 783 0.50 38.11 -24.31
C GLY A 783 1.70 38.97 -23.89
N THR A 784 1.95 40.05 -24.63
CA THR A 784 3.02 41.00 -24.34
C THR A 784 2.44 42.36 -23.93
N ILE A 785 3.07 43.06 -22.99
CA ILE A 785 2.69 44.44 -22.67
C ILE A 785 3.44 45.40 -23.59
N SER A 786 2.70 46.08 -24.47
CA SER A 786 3.25 47.10 -25.37
C SER A 786 2.15 48.05 -25.87
N PRO A 787 2.48 49.30 -26.31
CA PRO A 787 1.49 50.23 -26.87
C PRO A 787 0.77 49.75 -28.14
N SER A 788 1.26 48.69 -28.77
CA SER A 788 0.70 48.03 -29.96
C SER A 788 -0.07 46.73 -29.64
N SER A 789 -0.16 46.37 -28.36
CA SER A 789 -0.86 45.18 -27.85
C SER A 789 -2.19 45.57 -27.19
N PRO A 790 -3.20 44.69 -27.11
CA PRO A 790 -4.37 44.91 -26.24
C PRO A 790 -3.99 45.18 -24.77
N PHE A 791 -2.79 44.74 -24.36
CA PHE A 791 -2.20 44.99 -23.06
C PHE A 791 -1.31 46.24 -23.08
N ASN A 792 -1.91 47.43 -22.97
CA ASN A 792 -1.18 48.70 -22.88
C ASN A 792 -0.49 48.89 -21.51
N PRO A 793 0.78 49.36 -21.47
CA PRO A 793 1.47 49.64 -20.22
C PRO A 793 0.78 50.77 -19.46
N GLU A 794 0.28 50.47 -18.26
CA GLU A 794 -0.46 51.39 -17.40
C GLU A 794 -0.17 51.11 -15.92
N LYS A 795 0.01 52.15 -15.11
CA LYS A 795 0.29 52.03 -13.67
C LYS A 795 -0.90 51.42 -12.93
N GLY A 796 -0.67 50.35 -12.16
CA GLY A 796 -1.68 49.67 -11.34
C GLY A 796 -2.63 48.75 -12.12
N ARG A 797 -2.55 48.69 -13.46
CA ARG A 797 -3.38 47.82 -14.31
C ARG A 797 -3.05 46.33 -14.15
N TYR A 798 -1.82 46.00 -13.79
CA TYR A 798 -1.32 44.64 -13.79
C TYR A 798 -1.06 44.09 -12.39
N HIS A 799 -1.26 42.78 -12.23
CA HIS A 799 -1.02 42.04 -10.99
C HIS A 799 -0.15 40.82 -11.28
N LEU A 800 0.93 40.61 -10.53
CA LEU A 800 1.85 39.50 -10.76
C LEU A 800 1.81 38.51 -9.58
N TYR A 801 1.31 37.30 -9.86
CA TYR A 801 1.32 36.20 -8.92
C TYR A 801 2.67 35.50 -8.91
N ILE A 802 3.28 35.38 -7.73
CA ILE A 802 4.59 34.75 -7.54
C ILE A 802 4.61 33.79 -6.35
N GLY A 803 5.65 32.96 -6.29
CA GLY A 803 6.10 32.30 -5.07
C GLY A 803 7.61 32.49 -4.94
N LEU A 804 8.09 33.03 -3.83
CA LEU A 804 9.51 33.43 -3.66
C LEU A 804 10.48 32.25 -3.80
N PHE A 805 10.00 31.03 -3.56
CA PHE A 805 10.72 29.79 -3.80
C PHE A 805 11.00 29.48 -5.29
N CYS A 806 10.15 29.93 -6.22
CA CYS A 806 10.17 29.48 -7.61
C CYS A 806 11.22 30.23 -8.44
N PRO A 807 12.20 29.56 -9.09
CA PRO A 807 13.22 30.24 -9.90
C PRO A 807 12.62 30.92 -11.14
N PHE A 808 11.54 30.37 -11.71
CA PHE A 808 10.88 30.97 -12.87
C PHE A 808 10.15 32.26 -12.50
N ALA A 809 9.46 32.30 -11.36
CA ALA A 809 8.84 33.53 -10.84
C ALA A 809 9.88 34.54 -10.34
N HIS A 810 11.03 34.05 -9.84
CA HIS A 810 12.15 34.87 -9.41
C HIS A 810 12.68 35.75 -10.55
N ARG A 811 12.73 35.26 -11.80
CA ARG A 811 13.13 36.06 -12.98
C ARG A 811 12.24 37.30 -13.16
N ALA A 812 10.92 37.11 -13.16
CA ALA A 812 9.96 38.22 -13.30
C ALA A 812 10.02 39.20 -12.12
N ASN A 813 10.13 38.69 -10.88
CA ASN A 813 10.25 39.56 -9.70
C ASN A 813 11.60 40.31 -9.67
N PHE A 814 12.69 39.69 -10.13
CA PHE A 814 14.00 40.34 -10.26
C PHE A 814 13.92 41.54 -11.21
N VAL A 815 13.31 41.36 -12.39
CA VAL A 815 13.06 42.47 -13.34
C VAL A 815 12.18 43.55 -12.70
N ARG A 816 11.13 43.16 -11.96
CA ARG A 816 10.24 44.08 -11.24
C ARG A 816 11.00 44.97 -10.25
N HIS A 817 11.95 44.41 -9.49
CA HIS A 817 12.80 45.18 -8.58
C HIS A 817 13.88 45.98 -9.33
N LEU A 818 14.60 45.37 -10.28
CA LEU A 818 15.68 46.01 -11.05
C LEU A 818 15.22 47.26 -11.80
N LYS A 819 14.03 47.21 -12.40
CA LYS A 819 13.47 48.31 -13.20
C LYS A 819 12.57 49.25 -12.39
N GLY A 820 12.47 49.09 -11.07
CA GLY A 820 11.61 49.95 -10.22
C GLY A 820 10.10 49.80 -10.49
N LEU A 821 9.65 48.65 -11.00
CA LEU A 821 8.24 48.36 -11.29
C LEU A 821 7.43 48.00 -10.04
N THR A 822 8.02 48.08 -8.85
CA THR A 822 7.39 47.71 -7.57
C THR A 822 6.12 48.50 -7.30
N ASP A 823 6.10 49.77 -7.72
CA ASP A 823 4.99 50.71 -7.54
C ASP A 823 4.01 50.70 -8.73
N ILE A 824 4.28 49.87 -9.74
CA ILE A 824 3.55 49.81 -11.02
C ILE A 824 2.77 48.50 -11.15
N ILE A 825 3.37 47.39 -10.70
CA ILE A 825 2.81 46.04 -10.75
C ILE A 825 2.72 45.52 -9.30
N ASP A 826 1.50 45.28 -8.84
CA ASP A 826 1.23 44.69 -7.52
C ASP A 826 1.52 43.18 -7.53
N ILE A 827 1.69 42.55 -6.36
CA ILE A 827 1.96 41.11 -6.26
C ILE A 827 1.07 40.41 -5.22
N SER A 828 0.69 39.16 -5.51
CA SER A 828 0.21 38.18 -4.51
C SER A 828 1.25 37.07 -4.39
N VAL A 829 1.63 36.70 -3.16
CA VAL A 829 2.69 35.70 -2.90
C VAL A 829 2.11 34.43 -2.28
N VAL A 830 2.15 33.31 -3.02
CA VAL A 830 1.70 32.00 -2.53
C VAL A 830 2.63 31.44 -1.45
N MET A 831 2.09 30.60 -0.56
CA MET A 831 2.88 29.89 0.46
C MET A 831 3.80 28.84 -0.18
N PRO A 832 4.98 28.56 0.42
CA PRO A 832 5.87 27.50 -0.05
C PRO A 832 5.31 26.07 0.18
N TYR A 833 4.44 25.90 1.18
CA TYR A 833 3.74 24.66 1.52
C TYR A 833 2.52 24.97 2.42
N PRO A 834 1.54 24.05 2.57
CA PRO A 834 1.34 22.85 1.78
C PRO A 834 0.86 23.17 0.36
N LYS A 835 1.11 22.25 -0.58
CA LYS A 835 0.48 22.27 -1.91
C LYS A 835 -0.86 21.55 -1.87
N GLY A 836 -1.76 22.00 -2.73
CA GLY A 836 -3.06 21.39 -3.01
C GLY A 836 -4.14 21.70 -1.98
N ASP A 837 -5.39 21.46 -2.38
CA ASP A 837 -6.56 21.68 -1.53
C ASP A 837 -7.01 20.40 -0.81
N SER A 838 -8.03 20.52 0.05
CA SER A 838 -8.63 19.39 0.77
C SER A 838 -9.39 18.40 -0.13
N LYS A 839 -9.54 18.69 -1.42
CA LYS A 839 -10.17 17.82 -2.43
C LYS A 839 -9.14 17.12 -3.32
N GLY A 840 -7.84 17.33 -3.07
CA GLY A 840 -6.75 16.72 -3.82
C GLY A 840 -6.38 17.46 -5.12
N TRP A 841 -6.92 18.65 -5.38
CA TRP A 841 -6.53 19.45 -6.54
C TRP A 841 -5.08 19.94 -6.38
N PRO A 842 -4.18 19.68 -7.34
CA PRO A 842 -2.81 20.20 -7.28
C PRO A 842 -2.80 21.71 -7.50
N GLY A 843 -2.11 22.46 -6.64
CA GLY A 843 -1.97 23.91 -6.82
C GLY A 843 -1.23 24.58 -5.68
N TRP A 844 -0.78 25.81 -5.91
CA TRP A 844 -0.23 26.66 -4.86
C TRP A 844 -1.34 27.29 -4.03
N ARG A 845 -1.14 27.38 -2.71
CA ARG A 845 -2.11 27.93 -1.76
C ARG A 845 -1.69 29.35 -1.33
N PHE A 846 -2.64 30.27 -1.23
CA PHE A 846 -2.46 31.55 -0.55
C PHE A 846 -2.70 31.38 0.96
N PRO A 847 -1.94 32.08 1.82
CA PRO A 847 -2.24 32.11 3.24
C PRO A 847 -3.61 32.75 3.49
N SER A 848 -4.24 32.36 4.59
CA SER A 848 -5.57 32.84 5.04
C SER A 848 -5.50 34.24 5.65
N SER A 849 -4.30 34.65 6.10
CA SER A 849 -3.95 36.01 6.52
C SER A 849 -2.50 36.30 6.17
N ASN A 850 -2.12 37.57 6.04
CA ASN A 850 -0.72 37.96 5.75
C ASN A 850 0.27 37.54 6.87
N ASP A 851 -0.24 37.12 8.04
CA ASP A 851 0.56 36.67 9.18
C ASP A 851 0.72 35.14 9.26
N GLU A 852 -0.03 34.34 8.49
CA GLU A 852 0.04 32.85 8.54
C GLU A 852 1.43 32.32 8.16
N TYR A 853 2.09 32.97 7.19
CA TYR A 853 3.44 32.60 6.78
C TYR A 853 4.25 33.83 6.34
N PRO A 854 5.38 34.16 7.01
CA PRO A 854 6.18 35.35 6.68
C PRO A 854 6.59 35.43 5.20
N GLY A 855 6.33 36.58 4.58
CA GLY A 855 6.64 36.83 3.16
C GLY A 855 5.66 36.22 2.15
N ALA A 856 4.66 35.45 2.59
CA ALA A 856 3.48 35.13 1.77
C ALA A 856 2.39 36.19 2.00
N THR A 857 1.45 36.34 1.07
CA THR A 857 0.32 37.27 1.19
C THR A 857 -0.97 36.60 0.79
N VAL A 858 -2.10 37.00 1.39
CA VAL A 858 -3.42 36.68 0.83
C VAL A 858 -3.47 37.08 -0.65
N ASP A 859 -4.36 36.47 -1.43
CA ASP A 859 -4.58 36.98 -2.79
C ASP A 859 -5.22 38.37 -2.73
N GLN A 860 -4.44 39.39 -3.09
CA GLN A 860 -4.83 40.79 -3.01
C GLN A 860 -5.81 41.20 -4.12
N LEU A 861 -5.99 40.40 -5.17
CA LEU A 861 -6.82 40.74 -6.32
C LEU A 861 -8.23 40.14 -6.26
N PHE A 862 -8.34 38.83 -5.98
CA PHE A 862 -9.63 38.12 -5.94
C PHE A 862 -9.99 37.52 -4.58
N GLY A 863 -9.05 37.49 -3.62
CA GLY A 863 -9.24 36.83 -2.33
C GLY A 863 -9.33 35.31 -2.41
N GLU A 864 -8.76 34.69 -3.45
CA GLU A 864 -8.81 33.24 -3.63
C GLU A 864 -7.80 32.50 -2.73
N ASP A 865 -8.18 31.30 -2.26
CA ASP A 865 -7.30 30.47 -1.43
C ASP A 865 -6.25 29.70 -2.26
N TYR A 866 -6.47 29.50 -3.57
CA TYR A 866 -5.62 28.65 -4.41
C TYR A 866 -5.42 29.20 -5.83
N MET A 867 -4.20 29.00 -6.34
CA MET A 867 -3.75 29.45 -7.66
C MET A 867 -4.57 28.88 -8.82
N HIS A 868 -5.05 27.63 -8.74
CA HIS A 868 -5.86 27.03 -9.81
C HIS A 868 -7.17 27.80 -10.04
N LYS A 869 -7.76 28.39 -8.99
CA LYS A 869 -8.97 29.21 -9.12
C LYS A 869 -8.71 30.50 -9.88
N VAL A 870 -7.51 31.07 -9.76
CA VAL A 870 -7.08 32.25 -10.55
C VAL A 870 -6.98 31.87 -12.03
N TYR A 871 -6.40 30.72 -12.35
CA TYR A 871 -6.37 30.21 -13.73
C TYR A 871 -7.78 29.98 -14.29
N PHE A 872 -8.67 29.34 -13.52
CA PHE A 872 -10.06 29.10 -13.93
C PHE A 872 -10.92 30.38 -14.08
N ARG A 873 -10.45 31.54 -13.61
CA ARG A 873 -11.06 32.85 -13.91
C ARG A 873 -10.71 33.36 -15.30
N ALA A 874 -9.56 32.95 -15.87
CA ALA A 874 -9.14 33.31 -17.23
C ALA A 874 -9.62 32.30 -18.28
N ASP A 875 -9.54 31.00 -17.95
CA ASP A 875 -10.09 29.90 -18.74
C ASP A 875 -10.65 28.80 -17.80
N PRO A 876 -11.98 28.68 -17.65
CA PRO A 876 -12.62 27.66 -16.82
C PRO A 876 -12.30 26.22 -17.21
N GLU A 877 -11.87 25.97 -18.46
CA GLU A 877 -11.55 24.64 -18.97
C GLU A 877 -10.04 24.39 -19.04
N TYR A 878 -9.21 25.22 -18.42
CA TYR A 878 -7.75 25.16 -18.53
C TYR A 878 -7.17 23.81 -18.07
N LYS A 879 -6.40 23.15 -18.95
CA LYS A 879 -5.87 21.78 -18.74
C LYS A 879 -4.36 21.76 -18.45
N GLY A 880 -3.73 22.93 -18.31
CA GLY A 880 -2.30 23.07 -18.07
C GLY A 880 -1.89 23.02 -16.59
N ARG A 881 -0.69 23.50 -16.27
CA ARG A 881 -0.16 23.54 -14.90
C ARG A 881 -0.43 24.89 -14.25
N TYR A 882 -1.07 24.87 -13.08
CA TYR A 882 -1.36 26.07 -12.26
C TYR A 882 -0.10 26.61 -11.56
N SER A 883 0.86 27.11 -12.34
CA SER A 883 2.19 27.52 -11.89
C SER A 883 2.32 29.04 -11.65
N VAL A 884 3.45 29.45 -11.09
CA VAL A 884 3.93 30.83 -11.01
C VAL A 884 5.21 30.99 -11.85
N PRO A 885 5.44 32.13 -12.53
CA PRO A 885 4.67 33.38 -12.45
C PRO A 885 3.35 33.33 -13.23
N LEU A 886 2.42 34.21 -12.89
CA LEU A 886 1.24 34.54 -13.71
C LEU A 886 1.03 36.05 -13.65
N LEU A 887 1.17 36.73 -14.78
CA LEU A 887 0.85 38.15 -14.92
C LEU A 887 -0.60 38.30 -15.37
N TRP A 888 -1.37 39.11 -14.65
CA TRP A 888 -2.80 39.31 -14.84
C TRP A 888 -3.12 40.76 -15.22
N ASP A 889 -4.07 40.97 -16.12
CA ASP A 889 -4.60 42.29 -16.47
C ASP A 889 -5.94 42.54 -15.77
N LYS A 890 -5.96 43.49 -14.83
CA LYS A 890 -7.15 43.85 -14.05
C LYS A 890 -8.25 44.49 -14.91
N LYS A 891 -7.94 45.04 -16.10
CA LYS A 891 -8.94 45.65 -17.00
C LYS A 891 -9.67 44.64 -17.88
N THR A 892 -8.92 43.76 -18.55
CA THR A 892 -9.51 42.71 -19.39
C THR A 892 -9.94 41.48 -18.58
N ASN A 893 -9.55 41.43 -17.30
CA ASN A 893 -9.85 40.35 -16.36
C ASN A 893 -9.46 38.97 -16.90
N THR A 894 -8.24 38.89 -17.45
CA THR A 894 -7.64 37.64 -17.92
C THR A 894 -6.13 37.66 -17.68
N ALA A 895 -5.50 36.51 -17.84
CA ALA A 895 -4.05 36.39 -17.78
C ALA A 895 -3.39 37.00 -19.04
N VAL A 896 -2.23 37.61 -18.84
CA VAL A 896 -1.39 38.21 -19.89
C VAL A 896 -0.32 37.22 -20.31
N CYS A 897 0.47 36.74 -19.35
CA CYS A 897 1.57 35.82 -19.62
C CYS A 897 1.93 34.97 -18.39
N ASN A 898 2.25 33.69 -18.61
CA ASN A 898 2.81 32.80 -17.59
C ASN A 898 4.16 32.15 -17.99
N GLU A 899 4.70 32.43 -19.17
CA GLU A 899 6.06 31.99 -19.55
C GLU A 899 7.12 32.96 -19.00
N SER A 900 8.00 32.41 -18.16
CA SER A 900 9.08 33.15 -17.47
C SER A 900 10.14 33.73 -18.40
N LEU A 901 10.45 33.07 -19.52
CA LEU A 901 11.46 33.54 -20.47
C LEU A 901 10.93 34.69 -21.34
N GLU A 902 9.66 34.61 -21.75
CA GLU A 902 9.00 35.72 -22.44
C GLU A 902 8.93 36.96 -21.55
N LEU A 903 8.46 36.78 -20.30
CA LEU A 903 8.49 37.84 -19.29
C LEU A 903 9.90 38.42 -19.12
N LEU A 904 10.94 37.59 -19.04
CA LEU A 904 12.31 38.08 -18.92
C LEU A 904 12.78 38.87 -20.16
N ARG A 905 12.34 38.50 -21.37
CA ARG A 905 12.73 39.13 -22.63
C ARG A 905 12.03 40.47 -22.87
N TRP A 906 10.73 40.61 -22.58
CA TRP A 906 9.95 41.83 -22.90
C TRP A 906 9.53 42.70 -21.70
N LEU A 907 9.39 42.15 -20.48
CA LEU A 907 9.03 42.97 -19.30
C LEU A 907 10.05 44.09 -18.99
N PRO A 908 11.38 43.93 -19.21
CA PRO A 908 12.35 44.99 -18.93
C PRO A 908 12.15 46.28 -19.75
N SER A 909 11.44 46.24 -20.89
CA SER A 909 11.19 47.42 -21.73
C SER A 909 9.74 47.90 -21.70
N ALA A 910 8.79 47.03 -21.32
CA ALA A 910 7.34 47.29 -21.38
C ALA A 910 6.87 48.61 -20.75
N PHE A 911 7.50 49.03 -19.64
CA PHE A 911 7.10 50.23 -18.87
C PHE A 911 8.11 51.38 -18.95
N ASN A 912 9.07 51.36 -19.89
CA ASN A 912 10.13 52.38 -19.98
C ASN A 912 9.60 53.83 -20.05
N SER A 913 8.39 54.06 -20.58
CA SER A 913 7.74 55.37 -20.62
C SER A 913 7.31 55.94 -19.25
N PHE A 914 7.25 55.11 -18.20
CA PHE A 914 6.90 55.50 -16.84
C PHE A 914 8.13 55.59 -15.90
N LEU A 915 9.31 55.24 -16.39
CA LEU A 915 10.52 55.11 -15.59
C LEU A 915 11.45 56.32 -15.77
N PRO A 916 12.20 56.72 -14.73
CA PRO A 916 13.34 57.60 -14.87
C PRO A 916 14.34 57.05 -15.90
N GLU A 917 15.02 57.95 -16.63
CA GLU A 917 15.96 57.60 -17.71
C GLU A 917 17.01 56.57 -17.28
N SER A 918 17.55 56.70 -16.06
CA SER A 918 18.54 55.79 -15.46
C SER A 918 18.04 54.36 -15.24
N LEU A 919 16.74 54.14 -15.06
CA LEU A 919 16.13 52.81 -15.01
C LEU A 919 15.67 52.37 -16.39
N ALA A 920 15.14 53.29 -17.21
CA ALA A 920 14.68 53.00 -18.57
C ALA A 920 15.83 52.50 -19.47
N SER A 921 17.05 53.04 -19.32
CA SER A 921 18.25 52.68 -20.08
C SER A 921 18.79 51.28 -19.79
N ILE A 922 18.42 50.66 -18.65
CA ILE A 922 18.83 49.29 -18.32
C ILE A 922 18.19 48.31 -19.32
N THR A 923 19.02 47.68 -20.15
CA THR A 923 18.64 46.60 -21.07
C THR A 923 19.33 45.30 -20.66
N LEU A 924 18.57 44.21 -20.59
CA LEU A 924 19.09 42.86 -20.35
C LEU A 924 19.40 42.11 -21.67
N TYR A 925 19.09 42.73 -22.81
CA TYR A 925 19.24 42.15 -24.15
C TYR A 925 19.90 43.14 -25.13
N PRO A 926 21.12 43.64 -24.83
CA PRO A 926 21.81 44.65 -25.65
C PRO A 926 22.17 44.11 -27.04
N THR A 927 21.98 44.94 -28.07
CA THR A 927 22.08 44.58 -29.50
C THR A 927 23.40 43.89 -29.88
N HIS A 928 24.51 44.23 -29.24
CA HIS A 928 25.84 43.70 -29.56
C HIS A 928 26.13 42.29 -28.98
N LEU A 929 25.32 41.82 -28.01
CA LEU A 929 25.42 40.50 -27.37
C LEU A 929 24.28 39.54 -27.75
N GLN A 930 23.25 40.00 -28.48
CA GLN A 930 22.03 39.22 -28.77
C GLN A 930 22.31 37.81 -29.30
N THR A 931 23.22 37.67 -30.26
CA THR A 931 23.61 36.36 -30.84
C THR A 931 24.25 35.42 -29.82
N GLU A 932 25.02 35.94 -28.87
CA GLU A 932 25.66 35.14 -27.82
C GLU A 932 24.65 34.78 -26.73
N ILE A 933 23.78 35.73 -26.34
CA ILE A 933 22.66 35.48 -25.42
C ILE A 933 21.74 34.37 -25.96
N ASP A 934 21.25 34.48 -27.19
CA ASP A 934 20.35 33.48 -27.79
C ASP A 934 21.01 32.11 -28.02
N ALA A 935 22.35 32.06 -28.18
CA ALA A 935 23.10 30.81 -28.26
C ALA A 935 23.22 30.13 -26.89
N LEU A 936 23.61 30.88 -25.86
CA LEU A 936 23.82 30.35 -24.50
C LEU A 936 22.49 30.05 -23.78
N SER A 937 21.46 30.89 -23.95
CA SER A 937 20.14 30.72 -23.33
C SER A 937 19.51 29.34 -23.63
N LYS A 938 19.78 28.75 -24.81
CA LYS A 938 19.25 27.44 -25.20
C LYS A 938 19.70 26.32 -24.26
N TRP A 939 21.01 26.10 -24.15
CA TRP A 939 21.56 25.02 -23.33
C TRP A 939 21.53 25.37 -21.84
N ILE A 940 21.68 26.64 -21.45
CA ILE A 940 21.48 27.07 -20.06
C ILE A 940 20.04 26.75 -19.61
N GLN A 941 19.03 27.02 -20.44
CA GLN A 941 17.66 26.66 -20.09
C GLN A 941 17.44 25.13 -20.08
N SER A 942 17.92 24.38 -21.07
CA SER A 942 17.64 22.94 -21.18
C SER A 942 18.42 22.10 -20.18
N ASP A 943 19.69 22.41 -19.93
CA ASP A 943 20.66 21.50 -19.30
C ASP A 943 21.08 21.96 -17.91
N LEU A 944 20.92 23.25 -17.59
CA LEU A 944 21.11 23.80 -16.24
C LEU A 944 19.77 24.13 -15.56
N CYS A 945 19.03 25.14 -16.04
CA CYS A 945 17.81 25.62 -15.36
C CYS A 945 16.70 24.56 -15.30
N THR A 946 16.48 23.81 -16.37
CA THR A 946 15.57 22.66 -16.40
C THR A 946 16.30 21.35 -16.03
N GLY A 947 17.61 21.27 -16.27
CA GLY A 947 18.42 20.07 -15.99
C GLY A 947 18.40 19.64 -14.54
N VAL A 948 18.51 20.57 -13.58
CA VAL A 948 18.42 20.25 -12.14
C VAL A 948 17.10 19.57 -11.78
N TYR A 949 15.99 19.90 -12.47
CA TYR A 949 14.70 19.23 -12.30
C TYR A 949 14.63 17.87 -13.00
N LYS A 950 15.24 17.74 -14.19
CA LYS A 950 15.36 16.45 -14.92
C LYS A 950 16.14 15.42 -14.11
N ALA A 951 17.18 15.85 -13.39
CA ALA A 951 17.92 15.01 -12.44
C ALA A 951 17.12 14.79 -11.13
N GLY A 952 16.60 15.85 -10.54
CA GLY A 952 15.94 15.81 -9.23
C GLY A 952 14.65 14.99 -9.16
N PHE A 953 13.87 14.98 -10.25
CA PHE A 953 12.64 14.20 -10.40
C PHE A 953 12.84 12.91 -11.24
N ALA A 954 14.07 12.44 -11.39
CA ALA A 954 14.34 11.18 -12.09
C ALA A 954 13.67 9.99 -11.37
N PRO A 955 12.88 9.15 -12.08
CA PRO A 955 12.14 8.04 -11.46
C PRO A 955 12.99 6.79 -11.20
N SER A 956 14.22 6.72 -11.72
CA SER A 956 15.15 5.61 -11.52
C SER A 956 16.60 6.10 -11.49
N GLN A 957 17.52 5.24 -11.01
CA GLN A 957 18.94 5.53 -10.92
C GLN A 957 19.55 5.81 -12.31
N GLU A 958 19.17 5.02 -13.31
CA GLU A 958 19.69 5.12 -14.68
C GLU A 958 19.28 6.45 -15.34
N VAL A 959 18.04 6.91 -15.08
CA VAL A 959 17.60 8.24 -15.53
C VAL A 959 18.35 9.33 -14.77
N TYR A 960 18.52 9.19 -13.45
CA TYR A 960 19.27 10.16 -12.64
C TYR A 960 20.72 10.32 -13.15
N ASP A 961 21.45 9.21 -13.33
CA ASP A 961 22.84 9.20 -13.80
C ASP A 961 22.98 9.87 -15.16
N GLN A 962 22.04 9.62 -16.08
CA GLN A 962 22.00 10.28 -17.39
C GLN A 962 21.64 11.78 -17.33
N LYS A 963 20.80 12.21 -16.37
CA LYS A 963 20.32 13.61 -16.31
C LYS A 963 21.16 14.51 -15.41
N VAL A 964 21.93 13.97 -14.46
CA VAL A 964 22.85 14.77 -13.63
C VAL A 964 24.11 15.20 -14.39
N VAL A 965 24.59 14.38 -15.34
CA VAL A 965 25.79 14.69 -16.14
C VAL A 965 25.68 16.00 -16.93
N PRO A 966 24.60 16.28 -17.69
CA PRO A 966 24.41 17.57 -18.37
C PRO A 966 24.46 18.79 -17.45
N VAL A 967 23.95 18.70 -16.21
CA VAL A 967 23.95 19.81 -15.26
C VAL A 967 25.37 20.23 -14.90
N PHE A 968 26.25 19.27 -14.60
CA PHE A 968 27.64 19.57 -14.25
C PHE A 968 28.49 19.90 -15.49
N GLY A 969 28.16 19.36 -16.67
CA GLY A 969 28.79 19.78 -17.92
C GLY A 969 28.47 21.24 -18.26
N ALA A 970 27.22 21.65 -18.08
CA ALA A 970 26.75 23.03 -18.22
C ALA A 970 27.42 23.97 -17.20
N LEU A 971 27.57 23.56 -15.94
CA LEU A 971 28.30 24.35 -14.93
C LEU A 971 29.79 24.51 -15.27
N ASN A 972 30.48 23.44 -15.69
CA ASN A 972 31.89 23.56 -16.10
C ASN A 972 32.07 24.44 -17.36
N ALA A 973 31.14 24.38 -18.31
CA ALA A 973 31.16 25.27 -19.47
C ALA A 973 30.96 26.73 -19.05
N LEU A 974 30.00 27.00 -18.16
CA LEU A 974 29.70 28.34 -17.67
C LEU A 974 30.86 28.93 -16.84
N GLU A 975 31.49 28.17 -15.95
CA GLU A 975 32.70 28.56 -15.20
C GLU A 975 33.80 29.09 -16.13
N ARG A 976 34.04 28.40 -17.26
CA ARG A 976 35.01 28.85 -18.27
C ARG A 976 34.56 30.10 -19.04
N ILE A 977 33.27 30.23 -19.35
CA ILE A 977 32.73 31.40 -20.06
C ILE A 977 32.88 32.65 -19.19
N VAL A 978 32.47 32.59 -17.92
CA VAL A 978 32.61 33.72 -16.98
C VAL A 978 34.09 34.09 -16.80
N ALA A 979 34.97 33.09 -16.66
CA ALA A 979 36.42 33.32 -16.53
C ALA A 979 37.04 33.95 -17.79
N ARG A 980 36.67 33.46 -18.98
CA ARG A 980 37.12 34.00 -20.28
C ARG A 980 36.71 35.47 -20.45
N ASN A 981 35.50 35.81 -20.00
CA ASN A 981 34.92 37.13 -20.16
C ASN A 981 35.30 38.10 -19.02
N GLY A 982 36.03 37.64 -18.00
CA GLY A 982 36.62 38.47 -16.94
C GLY A 982 35.65 39.00 -15.86
N GLY A 983 34.36 38.65 -15.93
CA GLY A 983 33.33 39.15 -15.02
C GLY A 983 33.07 40.68 -15.10
N PRO A 984 32.26 41.25 -14.18
CA PRO A 984 31.57 40.59 -13.08
C PRO A 984 30.27 39.85 -13.46
N PHE A 985 29.84 39.95 -14.71
CA PHE A 985 28.67 39.24 -15.26
C PHE A 985 29.11 38.15 -16.27
N ILE A 986 28.18 37.30 -16.72
CA ILE A 986 28.50 36.13 -17.55
C ILE A 986 29.16 36.52 -18.88
N LEU A 987 28.74 37.63 -19.47
CA LEU A 987 29.30 38.18 -20.71
C LEU A 987 30.25 39.37 -20.47
N GLY A 988 30.82 39.48 -19.27
CA GLY A 988 31.80 40.49 -18.90
C GLY A 988 31.20 41.66 -18.11
N SER A 989 31.30 42.88 -18.62
CA SER A 989 30.98 44.11 -17.87
C SER A 989 29.50 44.48 -17.79
N GLU A 990 28.65 43.98 -18.69
CA GLU A 990 27.22 44.30 -18.74
C GLU A 990 26.36 43.14 -18.22
N MET A 991 25.36 43.44 -17.39
CA MET A 991 24.41 42.45 -16.88
C MET A 991 23.37 42.11 -17.95
N THR A 992 23.17 40.83 -18.21
CA THR A 992 22.26 40.32 -19.24
C THR A 992 21.14 39.47 -18.67
N GLU A 993 20.18 39.06 -19.49
CA GLU A 993 19.16 38.09 -19.08
C GLU A 993 19.75 36.73 -18.68
N LEU A 994 20.94 36.36 -19.18
CA LEU A 994 21.65 35.15 -18.77
C LEU A 994 21.96 35.20 -17.27
N ASP A 995 22.41 36.34 -16.76
CA ASP A 995 22.75 36.52 -15.36
C ASP A 995 21.52 36.31 -14.47
N VAL A 996 20.35 36.82 -14.89
CA VAL A 996 19.08 36.63 -14.18
C VAL A 996 18.60 35.16 -14.25
N MET A 997 18.73 34.51 -15.42
CA MET A 997 18.38 33.10 -15.62
C MET A 997 19.21 32.17 -14.74
N VAL A 998 20.54 32.34 -14.78
CA VAL A 998 21.51 31.55 -14.03
C VAL A 998 21.39 31.84 -12.54
N TYR A 999 21.21 33.10 -12.13
CA TYR A 999 21.16 33.48 -10.71
C TYR A 999 19.99 32.81 -10.01
N ALA A 1000 18.82 32.80 -10.66
CA ALA A 1000 17.64 32.11 -10.14
C ALA A 1000 17.89 30.61 -9.88
N THR A 1001 18.73 29.95 -10.67
CA THR A 1001 19.13 28.54 -10.48
C THR A 1001 20.27 28.38 -9.47
N LEU A 1002 21.36 29.14 -9.59
CA LEU A 1002 22.58 28.95 -8.79
C LEU A 1002 22.40 29.34 -7.32
N ILE A 1003 21.60 30.37 -7.01
CA ILE A 1003 21.25 30.75 -5.63
C ILE A 1003 20.49 29.63 -4.88
N ARG A 1004 19.93 28.66 -5.63
CA ARG A 1004 19.22 27.48 -5.09
C ARG A 1004 20.10 26.22 -5.09
N PHE A 1005 21.26 26.24 -5.75
CA PHE A 1005 22.05 25.03 -6.03
C PHE A 1005 22.58 24.40 -4.74
N ASP A 1006 23.51 25.07 -4.07
CA ASP A 1006 24.07 24.60 -2.79
C ASP A 1006 23.04 24.67 -1.66
N THR A 1007 22.06 25.57 -1.73
CA THR A 1007 21.08 25.75 -0.64
C THR A 1007 20.02 24.67 -0.59
N VAL A 1008 19.70 24.04 -1.72
CA VAL A 1008 18.68 22.96 -1.76
C VAL A 1008 18.86 21.92 -2.86
N TYR A 1009 19.37 22.24 -4.06
CA TYR A 1009 19.47 21.23 -5.14
C TYR A 1009 20.52 20.14 -4.87
N VAL A 1010 21.66 20.48 -4.27
CA VAL A 1010 22.71 19.50 -3.88
C VAL A 1010 22.13 18.39 -3.00
N GLN A 1011 21.26 18.74 -2.04
CA GLN A 1011 20.66 17.78 -1.11
C GLN A 1011 19.36 17.16 -1.64
N HIS A 1012 18.43 17.98 -2.13
CA HIS A 1012 17.08 17.55 -2.46
C HIS A 1012 17.01 16.86 -3.83
N PHE A 1013 17.57 17.51 -4.85
CA PHE A 1013 17.71 16.97 -6.20
C PHE A 1013 18.97 16.11 -6.38
N LYS A 1014 19.76 15.94 -5.32
CA LYS A 1014 20.96 15.11 -5.26
C LYS A 1014 22.05 15.58 -6.23
N CYS A 1015 22.00 16.83 -6.71
CA CYS A 1015 23.00 17.38 -7.63
C CYS A 1015 24.33 17.60 -6.91
N ASN A 1016 25.08 16.52 -6.61
CA ASN A 1016 26.15 16.50 -5.63
C ASN A 1016 27.50 15.96 -6.15
N LEU A 1017 27.71 15.91 -7.48
CA LEU A 1017 29.04 15.64 -8.05
C LEU A 1017 30.05 16.75 -7.72
N GLY A 1018 29.56 17.92 -7.32
CA GLY A 1018 30.27 19.07 -6.78
C GLY A 1018 29.27 20.09 -6.21
N THR A 1019 29.80 21.18 -5.66
CA THR A 1019 29.06 22.34 -5.12
C THR A 1019 29.60 23.62 -5.72
N ILE A 1020 28.76 24.66 -5.84
CA ILE A 1020 29.19 25.96 -6.39
C ILE A 1020 30.34 26.54 -5.54
N ARG A 1021 30.22 26.49 -4.21
CA ARG A 1021 31.25 27.06 -3.30
C ARG A 1021 32.64 26.45 -3.44
N HIS A 1022 32.73 25.14 -3.54
CA HIS A 1022 34.00 24.42 -3.50
C HIS A 1022 34.60 24.21 -4.89
N ASP A 1023 33.78 23.77 -5.83
CA ASP A 1023 34.27 23.21 -7.11
C ASP A 1023 34.22 24.22 -8.26
N TYR A 1024 33.60 25.39 -8.05
CA TYR A 1024 33.42 26.45 -9.04
C TYR A 1024 33.79 27.84 -8.49
N PRO A 1025 35.09 28.14 -8.25
CA PRO A 1025 35.50 29.40 -7.63
C PRO A 1025 35.06 30.66 -8.38
N VAL A 1026 35.01 30.63 -9.71
CA VAL A 1026 34.59 31.77 -10.54
C VAL A 1026 33.09 31.99 -10.42
N LEU A 1027 32.28 30.93 -10.54
CA LEU A 1027 30.82 31.01 -10.34
C LEU A 1027 30.44 31.32 -8.89
N ASN A 1028 31.20 30.88 -7.89
CA ASN A 1028 30.99 31.31 -6.50
C ASN A 1028 31.25 32.81 -6.34
N ASN A 1029 32.34 33.34 -6.94
CA ASN A 1029 32.59 34.79 -6.89
C ASN A 1029 31.51 35.60 -7.62
N TRP A 1030 31.07 35.13 -8.79
CA TRP A 1030 29.93 35.69 -9.53
C TRP A 1030 28.63 35.66 -8.70
N LEU A 1031 28.31 34.53 -8.05
CA LEU A 1031 27.10 34.37 -7.24
C LEU A 1031 27.10 35.30 -6.01
N LYS A 1032 28.26 35.46 -5.36
CA LYS A 1032 28.46 36.44 -4.28
C LYS A 1032 28.28 37.88 -4.80
N GLY A 1033 28.88 38.21 -5.95
CA GLY A 1033 28.72 39.52 -6.59
C GLY A 1033 27.24 39.83 -6.88
N MET A 1034 26.54 38.90 -7.53
CA MET A 1034 25.10 39.01 -7.78
C MET A 1034 24.31 39.22 -6.48
N TYR A 1035 24.50 38.41 -5.44
CA TYR A 1035 23.73 38.52 -4.20
C TYR A 1035 24.05 39.77 -3.36
N TRP A 1036 25.31 40.21 -3.31
CA TRP A 1036 25.72 41.32 -2.43
C TRP A 1036 25.70 42.69 -3.11
N ASP A 1037 26.08 42.79 -4.39
CA ASP A 1037 26.21 44.06 -5.11
C ASP A 1037 24.93 44.44 -5.88
N VAL A 1038 24.15 43.46 -6.36
CA VAL A 1038 22.90 43.74 -7.09
C VAL A 1038 21.72 43.73 -6.13
N GLU A 1039 21.24 44.93 -5.77
CA GLU A 1039 20.15 45.09 -4.78
C GLU A 1039 18.89 44.29 -5.13
N ALA A 1040 18.49 44.27 -6.40
CA ALA A 1040 17.35 43.49 -6.87
C ALA A 1040 17.49 42.00 -6.57
N ALA A 1041 18.68 41.42 -6.77
CA ALA A 1041 18.98 40.02 -6.52
C ALA A 1041 18.79 39.63 -5.05
N ARG A 1042 19.23 40.50 -4.14
CA ARG A 1042 19.08 40.34 -2.69
C ARG A 1042 17.63 40.51 -2.26
N ALA A 1043 16.96 41.56 -2.75
CA ALA A 1043 15.58 41.88 -2.40
C ALA A 1043 14.57 40.79 -2.80
N THR A 1044 14.87 40.00 -3.84
CA THR A 1044 13.96 38.95 -4.32
C THR A 1044 14.30 37.53 -3.85
N THR A 1045 15.34 37.36 -3.02
CA THR A 1045 15.81 36.04 -2.56
C THR A 1045 15.38 35.75 -1.12
N ASP A 1046 14.39 34.88 -0.95
CA ASP A 1046 13.99 34.34 0.37
C ASP A 1046 14.43 32.87 0.51
N PHE A 1047 15.47 32.64 1.31
CA PHE A 1047 16.01 31.29 1.55
C PHE A 1047 15.05 30.39 2.34
N LYS A 1048 14.16 30.93 3.18
CA LYS A 1048 13.20 30.13 3.94
C LYS A 1048 12.14 29.57 2.99
N HIS A 1049 11.52 30.43 2.18
CA HIS A 1049 10.60 30.02 1.11
C HIS A 1049 11.24 28.99 0.20
N ILE A 1050 12.43 29.27 -0.33
CA ILE A 1050 13.19 28.34 -1.18
C ILE A 1050 13.28 26.97 -0.49
N LYS A 1051 13.96 26.88 0.66
CA LYS A 1051 14.29 25.59 1.27
C LYS A 1051 13.03 24.84 1.73
N GLU A 1052 12.06 25.53 2.32
CA GLU A 1052 10.85 24.89 2.83
C GLU A 1052 9.92 24.41 1.69
N ASN A 1053 9.82 25.12 0.55
CA ASN A 1053 9.05 24.61 -0.59
C ASN A 1053 9.61 23.27 -1.10
N TYR A 1054 10.88 23.23 -1.51
CA TYR A 1054 11.41 21.99 -2.08
C TYR A 1054 11.36 20.85 -1.06
N THR A 1055 11.76 21.10 0.18
CA THR A 1055 11.86 20.03 1.19
C THR A 1055 10.53 19.60 1.81
N LYS A 1056 9.49 20.44 1.85
CA LYS A 1056 8.18 20.10 2.44
C LYS A 1056 7.08 19.82 1.41
N SER A 1057 7.23 20.28 0.16
CA SER A 1057 6.20 20.13 -0.89
C SER A 1057 6.52 19.08 -1.97
N HIS A 1058 7.54 18.23 -1.74
CA HIS A 1058 7.87 17.04 -2.55
C HIS A 1058 8.04 15.83 -1.60
N TYR A 1059 6.91 15.31 -1.12
CA TYR A 1059 6.87 14.17 -0.18
C TYR A 1059 7.42 12.87 -0.77
N ASP A 1060 7.41 12.74 -2.10
CA ASP A 1060 8.04 11.68 -2.89
C ASP A 1060 9.57 11.69 -2.77
N ILE A 1061 10.19 12.87 -2.67
CA ILE A 1061 11.64 13.04 -2.52
C ILE A 1061 12.05 13.11 -1.04
N ASN A 1062 11.26 13.79 -0.20
CA ASN A 1062 11.56 13.97 1.22
C ASN A 1062 10.32 13.67 2.10
N PRO A 1063 10.00 12.37 2.34
CA PRO A 1063 8.79 11.97 3.06
C PRO A 1063 8.66 12.53 4.48
N LYS A 1064 9.78 12.88 5.12
CA LYS A 1064 9.80 13.43 6.48
C LYS A 1064 9.63 14.95 6.55
N ALA A 1065 9.54 15.64 5.40
CA ALA A 1065 9.45 17.10 5.30
C ALA A 1065 10.53 17.88 6.09
N ILE A 1066 11.72 17.26 6.29
CA ILE A 1066 12.82 17.88 7.03
C ILE A 1066 13.55 18.86 6.12
N THR A 1067 13.56 20.13 6.50
CA THR A 1067 14.34 21.18 5.84
C THR A 1067 15.75 21.24 6.44
N PRO A 1068 16.84 21.14 5.65
CA PRO A 1068 18.20 21.20 6.18
C PRO A 1068 18.55 22.61 6.68
N MET A 1069 19.27 22.68 7.81
CA MET A 1069 19.74 23.97 8.36
C MET A 1069 20.81 24.61 7.46
N GLY A 1070 21.78 23.82 7.00
CA GLY A 1070 22.86 24.28 6.12
C GLY A 1070 22.40 24.53 4.67
N PRO A 1071 23.26 25.11 3.82
CA PRO A 1071 24.57 25.66 4.16
C PRO A 1071 24.43 26.97 4.96
N PHE A 1072 25.38 27.23 5.86
CA PHE A 1072 25.44 28.46 6.65
C PHE A 1072 26.85 29.09 6.52
N PRO A 1073 26.96 30.40 6.19
CA PRO A 1073 25.89 31.30 5.77
C PRO A 1073 25.26 30.82 4.44
N HIS A 1074 24.09 31.36 4.06
CA HIS A 1074 23.38 30.95 2.82
C HIS A 1074 24.11 31.41 1.54
N VAL A 1075 24.80 32.55 1.60
CA VAL A 1075 25.80 33.03 0.63
C VAL A 1075 26.99 33.52 1.44
N GLU A 1076 28.20 33.27 0.95
CA GLU A 1076 29.44 33.70 1.64
C GLU A 1076 29.70 35.20 1.43
N GLU A 1077 30.29 35.85 2.42
CA GLU A 1077 30.69 37.26 2.33
C GLU A 1077 32.05 37.39 1.59
N GLY A 1078 32.35 38.59 1.10
CA GLY A 1078 33.61 38.91 0.41
C GLY A 1078 33.60 38.53 -1.07
N VAL A 1079 33.38 39.53 -1.93
CA VAL A 1079 33.52 39.43 -3.39
C VAL A 1079 34.94 39.84 -3.77
N GLU A 1080 35.70 38.96 -4.42
CA GLU A 1080 36.98 39.33 -5.01
C GLU A 1080 36.73 40.21 -6.24
N ARG A 1081 37.42 41.34 -6.31
CA ARG A 1081 37.26 42.35 -7.36
C ARG A 1081 38.27 42.17 -8.48
N ASP A 1082 39.40 41.54 -8.17
CA ASP A 1082 40.43 41.16 -9.13
C ASP A 1082 40.18 39.73 -9.63
N TRP A 1083 39.40 39.63 -10.70
CA TRP A 1083 39.02 38.36 -11.32
C TRP A 1083 40.22 37.54 -11.82
N SER A 1084 41.40 38.17 -12.02
CA SER A 1084 42.62 37.46 -12.44
C SER A 1084 43.19 36.51 -11.38
N LYS A 1085 42.79 36.69 -10.10
CA LYS A 1085 43.19 35.80 -9.00
C LYS A 1085 42.36 34.53 -8.91
N LEU A 1086 41.23 34.44 -9.62
CA LEU A 1086 40.31 33.32 -9.54
C LEU A 1086 40.79 32.18 -10.44
N SER A 1087 40.97 30.99 -9.87
CA SER A 1087 41.27 29.77 -10.62
C SER A 1087 39.99 29.13 -11.14
N VAL A 1088 39.93 28.84 -12.44
CA VAL A 1088 38.84 28.08 -13.08
C VAL A 1088 38.71 26.70 -12.44
N GLY A 1089 37.54 26.41 -11.87
CA GLY A 1089 37.18 25.12 -11.30
C GLY A 1089 36.56 24.13 -12.30
N GLY A 1090 35.85 23.14 -11.77
CA GLY A 1090 35.06 22.18 -12.54
C GLY A 1090 35.12 20.75 -12.01
N VAL A 1091 33.99 20.05 -12.11
CA VAL A 1091 33.85 18.63 -11.74
C VAL A 1091 34.57 17.74 -12.76
N GLN A 1092 35.46 16.87 -12.27
CA GLN A 1092 36.37 16.05 -13.09
C GLN A 1092 35.80 14.66 -13.47
N HIS A 1093 34.49 14.46 -13.34
CA HIS A 1093 33.85 13.18 -13.66
C HIS A 1093 33.93 12.89 -15.17
N PRO A 1094 34.36 11.69 -15.64
CA PRO A 1094 34.64 11.45 -17.06
C PRO A 1094 33.49 11.80 -18.01
N HIS A 1095 32.26 11.38 -17.68
CA HIS A 1095 31.07 11.69 -18.50
C HIS A 1095 30.69 13.18 -18.46
N VAL A 1096 31.03 13.90 -17.39
CA VAL A 1096 30.84 15.37 -17.31
C VAL A 1096 31.81 16.07 -18.25
N LEU A 1097 33.08 15.67 -18.27
CA LEU A 1097 34.10 16.20 -19.18
C LEU A 1097 33.85 15.82 -20.66
N GLU A 1098 33.16 14.71 -20.91
CA GLU A 1098 32.71 14.32 -22.25
C GLU A 1098 31.56 15.21 -22.73
N TYR A 1099 30.54 15.43 -21.90
CA TYR A 1099 29.40 16.29 -22.24
C TYR A 1099 29.77 17.77 -22.33
N GLU A 1100 30.62 18.26 -21.43
CA GLU A 1100 31.21 19.60 -21.46
C GLU A 1100 31.81 19.95 -22.84
N LYS A 1101 32.50 19.01 -23.49
CA LYS A 1101 33.11 19.24 -24.80
C LYS A 1101 32.07 19.51 -25.88
N THR A 1102 30.88 18.92 -25.82
CA THR A 1102 29.85 19.15 -26.83
C THR A 1102 29.33 20.60 -26.74
N LEU A 1103 29.16 21.13 -25.52
CA LEU A 1103 28.76 22.53 -25.30
C LEU A 1103 29.83 23.53 -25.73
N LEU A 1104 31.12 23.20 -25.58
CA LEU A 1104 32.23 24.10 -25.93
C LEU A 1104 32.60 24.07 -27.42
N VAL A 1105 32.16 23.07 -28.19
CA VAL A 1105 32.35 23.02 -29.66
C VAL A 1105 31.44 24.03 -30.38
N ASP A 1106 30.22 24.26 -29.87
CA ASP A 1106 29.25 25.20 -30.45
C ASP A 1106 29.32 26.61 -29.84
N ALA A 1107 30.20 26.84 -28.86
CA ALA A 1107 30.36 28.15 -28.21
C ALA A 1107 31.05 29.16 -29.15
N PRO A 1108 30.48 30.35 -29.39
CA PRO A 1108 31.06 31.31 -30.33
C PRO A 1108 32.47 31.75 -29.91
N SER A 1109 33.41 31.60 -30.84
CA SER A 1109 34.80 32.01 -30.74
C SER A 1109 34.97 33.49 -31.06
N ARG A 1110 34.65 34.37 -30.10
CA ARG A 1110 35.05 35.78 -30.18
C ARG A 1110 36.46 36.00 -29.60
N ILE A 1111 37.40 36.08 -30.56
CA ILE A 1111 38.68 36.81 -30.58
C ILE A 1111 39.70 36.46 -29.47
#